data_AF-K3X349-F1
#
_entry.id   AF-K3X349-F1
#
_cell.length_a   1.000
_cell.length_b   1.000
_cell.length_c   1.000
_cell.angle_alpha   90.00
_cell.angle_beta   90.00
_cell.angle_gamma   90.00
#
_symmetry.space_group_name_H-M   'P 1'
#
loop_
_entity.id
_entity.type
_entity.pdbx_description
1 polymer ?
#
loop_
_entity_poly.entity_id
_entity_poly.type
_entity_poly.pdbx_seq_one_letter_code
_entity_poly.pdbx_strand_id
1 'polypeptide(L)'
;MFRWFGASARVDVVAQQVLDNGEGVFNAVKRNAIDEAMALIEDNEYCLLLRDSAGAAPVHIAFLFGHYELGKQIVMKSKRFATLTYSYLDPDAVDPSPYEGENILHIAIVHRKSSLALWLLQEVPELINAEATGKFFRPTRACYFGRTPLLFALSSNQINVALNILDTAERLKANKPQDEPVKEGTTVLKPDSQQSRPSQVSADTSIFMCDRFGNNVLHLAVIHDLPNVYSFALLYVMRLLSPRHFRKDDSAAGVMREIHDSEGIQTTESHEPMPAEDLILSELSSSLNEVDKNSARNLHASRSKRRLAEFTAASEDSNAGTFVEFLKRADDAAYEKMLGFILQRNSDELTPLSLAAARANERMFQHILKQSTSVAWCYGPITAMHLPLFDLEQPLPRPDSNFGRFQIVHDILTSLPYPLAPKGKKGYKTAIQCLCSLEPLSNTLSTRVPAMERIVTRRLEMLKLFEVKLLLQKKWKYVGKRRFMIRLTVYLVFLFFLNVTTLFERNAYRTGSIAHVILLGIAEVGCFGLATVKFMNETNQLILNFKSYTTEAGAGRLDNVCTFMTSTSLYLSAVMRATQHENLEDAFAAIALIFAWFYLFFFLLGFRSTGPFVIMILNMIMNDIVRFIFVYVAIMAGFSQALYLVQDGRAGVKTLLHRIRMLVIAGFTGEVNYDDNYTSGRMNTLTQVLMLGYIILVMILLVNLLIAMMGNTYSEILQESEQRWVAERANIMSTIENQCTAERNHQDRKNYAIPLQSRHGEEILYLQIEVNEMENWKKQGSGDQDEGGTL
;
A
#
# COMPACT_ATOMS: atom_id res chain seq x y z
N MET A 1 -5.58 20.22 39.40
CA MET A 1 -5.75 18.75 39.38
C MET A 1 -7.24 18.37 39.35
N PHE A 2 -8.08 19.00 38.51
CA PHE A 2 -9.49 18.61 38.26
C PHE A 2 -9.96 19.22 36.93
N ARG A 3 -9.50 18.64 35.81
CA ARG A 3 -9.99 18.93 34.44
C ARG A 3 -9.83 17.66 33.57
N TRP A 4 -10.28 16.52 34.09
CA TRP A 4 -10.11 15.21 33.46
C TRP A 4 -11.37 14.35 33.50
N PHE A 5 -12.55 14.99 33.37
CA PHE A 5 -13.81 14.31 33.06
C PHE A 5 -14.61 15.16 32.08
N GLY A 6 -14.08 15.26 30.86
CA GLY A 6 -14.84 15.65 29.67
C GLY A 6 -14.96 14.45 28.75
N ALA A 7 -15.44 13.32 29.27
CA ALA A 7 -15.87 12.22 28.42
C ALA A 7 -17.15 12.70 27.71
N SER A 8 -16.99 13.27 26.52
CA SER A 8 -18.12 13.49 25.61
C SER A 8 -18.77 12.13 25.39
N ALA A 9 -19.91 11.91 26.04
CA ALA A 9 -20.71 10.72 25.81
C ALA A 9 -20.98 10.67 24.30
N ARG A 10 -20.53 9.59 23.63
CA ARG A 10 -20.95 9.33 22.25
C ARG A 10 -22.45 9.13 22.28
N VAL A 11 -23.20 10.20 22.10
CA VAL A 11 -24.62 10.12 21.82
C VAL A 11 -24.74 9.36 20.51
N ASP A 12 -25.49 8.26 20.54
CA ASP A 12 -25.72 7.46 19.34
C ASP A 12 -26.60 8.28 18.40
N VAL A 13 -25.97 8.87 17.38
CA VAL A 13 -26.62 9.73 16.39
C VAL A 13 -27.84 9.03 15.77
N VAL A 14 -27.80 7.70 15.62
CA VAL A 14 -28.90 6.91 15.08
C VAL A 14 -30.09 6.87 16.04
N ALA A 15 -29.85 6.75 17.35
CA ALA A 15 -30.91 6.76 18.36
C ALA A 15 -31.58 8.15 18.45
N GLN A 16 -30.80 9.22 18.28
CA GLN A 16 -31.30 10.60 18.26
C GLN A 16 -32.07 10.90 16.97
N GLN A 17 -31.60 10.38 15.83
CA GLN A 17 -32.29 10.48 14.55
C GLN A 17 -33.68 9.82 14.56
N VAL A 18 -33.86 8.74 15.33
CA VAL A 18 -35.18 8.09 15.47
C VAL A 18 -36.17 8.98 16.24
N LEU A 19 -35.68 9.76 17.21
CA LEU A 19 -36.48 10.69 18.01
C LEU A 19 -36.85 11.95 17.21
N ASP A 20 -35.90 12.56 16.50
CA ASP A 20 -36.12 13.79 15.71
C ASP A 20 -37.08 13.56 14.53
N ASN A 21 -37.09 12.34 13.96
CA ASN A 21 -38.01 11.96 12.88
C ASN A 21 -39.47 11.72 13.35
N GLY A 22 -39.79 12.02 14.62
CA GLY A 22 -41.12 11.87 15.20
C GLY A 22 -42.09 13.02 14.93
N GLU A 23 -41.61 14.19 14.49
CA GLU A 23 -42.41 15.42 14.38
C GLU A 23 -42.43 16.03 12.96
N GLY A 24 -43.55 16.66 12.59
CA GLY A 24 -43.70 17.42 11.34
C GLY A 24 -43.52 16.63 10.05
N VAL A 25 -42.90 17.26 9.04
CA VAL A 25 -42.69 16.71 7.69
C VAL A 25 -41.88 15.41 7.71
N PHE A 26 -40.94 15.24 8.64
CA PHE A 26 -40.15 14.00 8.76
C PHE A 26 -41.01 12.79 9.11
N ASN A 27 -42.03 12.96 9.96
CA ASN A 27 -42.95 11.88 10.32
C ASN A 27 -43.88 11.50 9.16
N ALA A 28 -44.41 12.50 8.42
CA ALA A 28 -45.23 12.29 7.24
C ALA A 28 -44.44 11.54 6.13
N VAL A 29 -43.19 11.95 5.89
CA VAL A 29 -42.29 11.27 4.95
C VAL A 29 -41.97 9.85 5.41
N LYS A 30 -41.69 9.63 6.69
CA LYS A 30 -41.39 8.30 7.25
C LYS A 30 -42.57 7.33 7.13
N ARG A 31 -43.81 7.81 7.31
CA ARG A 31 -45.05 7.02 7.19
C ARG A 31 -45.51 6.81 5.74
N ASN A 32 -44.82 7.38 4.76
CA ASN A 32 -45.20 7.36 3.34
C ASN A 32 -46.59 7.98 3.06
N ALA A 33 -47.01 8.98 3.84
CA ALA A 33 -48.26 9.69 3.64
C ALA A 33 -48.07 10.77 2.57
N ILE A 34 -48.31 10.41 1.30
CA ILE A 34 -47.99 11.27 0.14
C ILE A 34 -48.76 12.60 0.20
N ASP A 35 -50.07 12.53 0.40
CA ASP A 35 -50.93 13.72 0.38
C ASP A 35 -50.64 14.68 1.55
N GLU A 36 -50.40 14.14 2.75
CA GLU A 36 -50.05 14.91 3.94
C GLU A 36 -48.68 15.59 3.79
N ALA A 37 -47.68 14.86 3.29
CA ALA A 37 -46.35 15.41 3.06
C ALA A 37 -46.37 16.50 1.97
N MET A 38 -47.15 16.31 0.90
CA MET A 38 -47.25 17.28 -0.19
C MET A 38 -48.02 18.54 0.22
N ALA A 39 -49.07 18.41 1.05
CA ALA A 39 -49.78 19.56 1.62
C ALA A 39 -48.88 20.40 2.54
N LEU A 40 -48.08 19.75 3.40
CA LEU A 40 -47.12 20.46 4.25
C LEU A 40 -46.03 21.18 3.44
N ILE A 41 -45.64 20.64 2.29
CA ILE A 41 -44.69 21.29 1.36
C ILE A 41 -45.36 22.46 0.63
N GLU A 42 -46.67 22.41 0.37
CA GLU A 42 -47.44 23.53 -0.20
C GLU A 42 -47.58 24.69 0.77
N ASP A 43 -47.82 24.38 2.03
CA ASP A 43 -47.94 25.39 3.08
C ASP A 43 -46.59 26.07 3.38
N ASN A 44 -45.49 25.32 3.35
CA ASN A 44 -44.16 25.87 3.61
C ASN A 44 -43.02 25.13 2.86
N GLU A 45 -42.53 25.72 1.77
CA GLU A 45 -41.43 25.16 0.97
C GLU A 45 -40.10 25.07 1.75
N TYR A 46 -39.91 25.89 2.79
CA TYR A 46 -38.71 25.85 3.64
C TYR A 46 -38.65 24.60 4.53
N CYS A 47 -39.73 23.82 4.66
CA CYS A 47 -39.69 22.55 5.38
C CYS A 47 -38.69 21.55 4.77
N LEU A 48 -38.39 21.66 3.46
CA LEU A 48 -37.39 20.83 2.78
C LEU A 48 -35.93 21.20 3.14
N LEU A 49 -35.71 22.36 3.76
CA LEU A 49 -34.41 22.80 4.27
C LEU A 49 -34.15 22.36 5.71
N LEU A 50 -35.14 21.79 6.40
CA LEU A 50 -34.93 21.22 7.72
C LEU A 50 -33.90 20.08 7.66
N ARG A 51 -33.15 19.91 8.74
CA ARG A 51 -32.11 18.89 8.89
C ARG A 51 -32.35 18.11 10.17
N ASP A 52 -32.20 16.79 10.11
CA ASP A 52 -32.20 15.94 11.30
C ASP A 52 -30.84 15.99 12.04
N SER A 53 -30.70 15.28 13.16
CA SER A 53 -29.45 15.15 13.92
C SER A 53 -28.29 14.48 13.15
N ALA A 54 -28.56 13.85 12.01
CA ALA A 54 -27.54 13.31 11.12
C ALA A 54 -27.19 14.27 9.96
N GLY A 55 -27.93 15.37 9.80
CA GLY A 55 -27.79 16.33 8.70
C GLY A 55 -28.59 15.96 7.44
N ALA A 56 -29.55 15.03 7.53
CA ALA A 56 -30.40 14.60 6.42
C ALA A 56 -31.56 15.59 6.19
N ALA A 57 -31.92 15.78 4.92
CA ALA A 57 -33.11 16.55 4.54
C ALA A 57 -34.33 15.62 4.38
N PRO A 58 -35.58 16.12 4.41
CA PRO A 58 -36.76 15.28 4.19
C PRO A 58 -36.70 14.47 2.88
N VAL A 59 -36.10 15.03 1.82
CA VAL A 59 -35.88 14.32 0.56
C VAL A 59 -34.93 13.14 0.74
N HIS A 60 -33.81 13.32 1.47
CA HIS A 60 -32.88 12.23 1.77
C HIS A 60 -33.56 11.10 2.55
N ILE A 61 -34.41 11.45 3.52
CA ILE A 61 -35.17 10.50 4.34
C ILE A 61 -36.17 9.71 3.50
N ALA A 62 -36.88 10.36 2.56
CA ALA A 62 -37.80 9.67 1.64
C ALA A 62 -37.10 8.57 0.83
N PHE A 63 -35.92 8.89 0.28
CA PHE A 63 -35.14 7.93 -0.50
C PHE A 63 -34.48 6.85 0.36
N LEU A 64 -34.03 7.19 1.58
CA LEU A 64 -33.42 6.27 2.54
C LEU A 64 -34.42 5.19 3.00
N PHE A 65 -35.67 5.57 3.30
CA PHE A 65 -36.71 4.63 3.71
C PHE A 65 -37.35 3.87 2.53
N GLY A 66 -36.97 4.17 1.28
CA GLY A 66 -37.49 3.48 0.10
C GLY A 66 -38.84 4.00 -0.42
N HIS A 67 -39.28 5.17 0.05
CA HIS A 67 -40.52 5.84 -0.39
C HIS A 67 -40.27 6.61 -1.69
N TYR A 68 -39.93 5.87 -2.75
CA TYR A 68 -39.43 6.45 -4.00
C TYR A 68 -40.47 7.31 -4.73
N GLU A 69 -41.75 6.99 -4.65
CA GLU A 69 -42.80 7.73 -5.35
C GLU A 69 -43.03 9.10 -4.74
N LEU A 70 -43.07 9.16 -3.40
CA LEU A 70 -43.04 10.42 -2.65
C LEU A 70 -41.77 11.23 -2.97
N GLY A 71 -40.61 10.58 -2.95
CA GLY A 71 -39.34 11.21 -3.30
C GLY A 71 -39.33 11.82 -4.71
N LYS A 72 -39.87 11.13 -5.71
CA LYS A 72 -40.00 11.65 -7.08
C LYS A 72 -40.92 12.87 -7.14
N GLN A 73 -42.06 12.85 -6.46
CA GLN A 73 -43.00 13.98 -6.46
C GLN A 73 -42.36 15.22 -5.83
N ILE A 74 -41.60 15.06 -4.74
CA ILE A 74 -40.87 16.15 -4.08
C ILE A 74 -39.81 16.74 -5.03
N VAL A 75 -39.05 15.89 -5.73
CA VAL A 75 -38.02 16.31 -6.69
C VAL A 75 -38.64 17.03 -7.91
N MET A 76 -39.78 16.55 -8.42
CA MET A 76 -40.47 17.17 -9.55
C MET A 76 -41.02 18.55 -9.20
N LYS A 77 -41.50 18.72 -7.96
CA LYS A 77 -42.01 20.00 -7.46
C LYS A 77 -40.90 21.01 -7.21
N SER A 78 -39.77 20.55 -6.65
CA SER A 78 -38.70 21.44 -6.17
C SER A 78 -37.30 20.99 -6.62
N LYS A 79 -37.01 21.15 -7.92
CA LYS A 79 -35.72 20.74 -8.51
C LYS A 79 -34.50 21.37 -7.84
N ARG A 80 -34.62 22.59 -7.30
CA ARG A 80 -33.55 23.31 -6.60
C ARG A 80 -33.15 22.65 -5.27
N PHE A 81 -34.08 22.03 -4.56
CA PHE A 81 -33.79 21.37 -3.28
C PHE A 81 -33.40 19.90 -3.43
N ALA A 82 -33.50 19.34 -4.64
CA ALA A 82 -33.02 18.00 -4.95
C ALA A 82 -31.48 17.90 -4.94
N THR A 83 -30.75 19.02 -5.08
CA THR A 83 -29.28 19.07 -5.05
C THR A 83 -28.70 19.26 -3.65
N LEU A 84 -29.55 19.29 -2.62
CA LEU A 84 -29.10 19.35 -1.23
C LEU A 84 -28.27 18.11 -0.90
N THR A 85 -27.24 18.30 -0.08
CA THR A 85 -26.42 17.23 0.46
C THR A 85 -26.58 17.16 1.97
N TYR A 86 -26.12 16.07 2.58
CA TYR A 86 -26.04 15.96 4.03
C TYR A 86 -25.10 17.03 4.60
N SER A 87 -25.63 17.87 5.50
CA SER A 87 -24.86 18.90 6.20
C SER A 87 -25.56 19.30 7.49
N TYR A 88 -24.78 19.71 8.51
CA TYR A 88 -25.35 20.37 9.68
C TYR A 88 -25.85 21.78 9.33
N LEU A 89 -26.82 22.27 10.12
CA LEU A 89 -27.34 23.64 10.02
C LEU A 89 -26.34 24.69 10.54
N ASP A 90 -25.45 24.30 11.45
CA ASP A 90 -24.42 25.17 12.02
C ASP A 90 -23.05 24.91 11.35
N PRO A 91 -22.50 25.87 10.59
CA PRO A 91 -21.17 25.76 9.98
C PRO A 91 -20.02 25.67 11.00
N ASP A 92 -20.23 26.12 12.24
CA ASP A 92 -19.22 26.21 13.30
C ASP A 92 -19.24 25.02 14.27
N ALA A 93 -20.04 23.98 13.98
CA ALA A 93 -20.08 22.76 14.79
C ALA A 93 -18.68 22.12 14.89
N VAL A 94 -18.27 21.78 16.12
CA VAL A 94 -16.92 21.26 16.46
C VAL A 94 -16.53 20.00 15.67
N ASP A 95 -17.52 19.26 15.16
CA ASP A 95 -17.31 18.06 14.36
C ASP A 95 -18.33 17.97 13.20
N PRO A 96 -17.89 17.82 11.93
CA PRO A 96 -18.77 17.67 10.78
C PRO A 96 -19.59 16.38 10.84
N SER A 97 -20.71 16.35 10.12
CA SER A 97 -21.65 15.22 10.12
C SER A 97 -20.97 13.94 9.64
N PRO A 98 -21.31 12.75 10.19
CA PRO A 98 -20.69 11.50 9.75
C PRO A 98 -20.87 11.24 8.25
N TYR A 99 -22.00 11.66 7.68
CA TYR A 99 -22.42 11.43 6.29
C TYR A 99 -22.30 12.68 5.40
N GLU A 100 -21.52 13.68 5.81
CA GLU A 100 -21.41 14.96 5.11
C GLU A 100 -21.18 14.83 3.61
N GLY A 101 -21.92 15.62 2.81
CA GLY A 101 -21.82 15.64 1.36
C GLY A 101 -22.50 14.47 0.64
N GLU A 102 -23.09 13.51 1.37
CA GLU A 102 -23.91 12.47 0.74
C GLU A 102 -25.12 13.08 0.02
N ASN A 103 -25.49 12.48 -1.11
CA ASN A 103 -26.53 12.98 -2.01
C ASN A 103 -27.56 11.86 -2.27
N ILE A 104 -28.76 12.21 -2.70
CA ILE A 104 -29.83 11.27 -3.09
C ILE A 104 -29.35 10.26 -4.14
N LEU A 105 -28.46 10.68 -5.07
CA LEU A 105 -27.86 9.76 -6.05
C LEU A 105 -26.96 8.71 -5.39
N HIS A 106 -26.20 9.07 -4.35
CA HIS A 106 -25.41 8.11 -3.56
C HIS A 106 -26.33 7.06 -2.92
N ILE A 107 -27.42 7.50 -2.29
CA ILE A 107 -28.43 6.61 -1.68
C ILE A 107 -29.03 5.68 -2.75
N ALA A 108 -29.44 6.20 -3.91
CA ALA A 108 -30.00 5.39 -4.99
C ALA A 108 -29.02 4.30 -5.49
N ILE A 109 -27.72 4.62 -5.54
CA ILE A 109 -26.67 3.65 -5.86
C ILE A 109 -26.55 2.60 -4.75
N VAL A 110 -26.53 2.99 -3.47
CA VAL A 110 -26.48 2.04 -2.34
C VAL A 110 -27.64 1.06 -2.38
N HIS A 111 -28.86 1.53 -2.66
CA HIS A 111 -30.06 0.69 -2.76
C HIS A 111 -30.12 -0.18 -4.03
N ARG A 112 -29.12 -0.09 -4.93
CA ARG A 112 -29.02 -0.83 -6.20
C ARG A 112 -30.25 -0.67 -7.12
N LYS A 113 -30.92 0.49 -7.06
CA LYS A 113 -32.07 0.82 -7.92
C LYS A 113 -31.61 1.56 -9.18
N SER A 114 -31.18 0.79 -10.19
CA SER A 114 -30.65 1.34 -11.45
C SER A 114 -31.66 2.21 -12.23
N SER A 115 -32.95 1.84 -12.22
CA SER A 115 -34.03 2.62 -12.84
C SER A 115 -34.23 3.99 -12.17
N LEU A 116 -34.16 4.02 -10.84
CA LEU A 116 -34.26 5.26 -10.05
C LEU A 116 -33.06 6.17 -10.28
N ALA A 117 -31.84 5.60 -10.28
CA ALA A 117 -30.62 6.35 -10.57
C ALA A 117 -30.66 6.96 -11.99
N LEU A 118 -31.14 6.20 -12.99
CA LEU A 118 -31.31 6.70 -14.36
C LEU A 118 -32.34 7.84 -14.42
N TRP A 119 -33.45 7.73 -13.70
CA TRP A 119 -34.45 8.80 -13.61
C TRP A 119 -33.87 10.07 -12.97
N LEU A 120 -33.16 9.95 -11.84
CA LEU A 120 -32.52 11.07 -11.15
C LEU A 120 -31.50 11.78 -12.06
N LEU A 121 -30.70 11.03 -12.83
CA LEU A 121 -29.73 11.57 -13.77
C LEU A 121 -30.37 12.32 -14.94
N GLN A 122 -31.60 11.96 -15.33
CA GLN A 122 -32.35 12.65 -16.38
C GLN A 122 -32.97 13.95 -15.88
N GLU A 123 -33.56 13.94 -14.69
CA GLU A 123 -34.28 15.09 -14.14
C GLU A 123 -33.38 16.12 -13.48
N VAL A 124 -32.31 15.66 -12.80
CA VAL A 124 -31.36 16.51 -12.05
C VAL A 124 -29.92 16.07 -12.34
N PRO A 125 -29.34 16.50 -13.47
CA PRO A 125 -28.00 16.07 -13.88
C PRO A 125 -26.87 16.69 -13.02
N GLU A 126 -27.16 17.71 -12.21
CA GLU A 126 -26.21 18.36 -11.30
C GLU A 126 -25.74 17.46 -10.14
N LEU A 127 -26.50 16.41 -9.82
CA LEU A 127 -26.21 15.48 -8.71
C LEU A 127 -24.87 14.74 -8.87
N ILE A 128 -24.34 14.70 -10.10
CA ILE A 128 -23.15 13.95 -10.50
C ILE A 128 -21.86 14.52 -9.86
N ASN A 129 -21.84 15.81 -9.55
CA ASN A 129 -20.63 16.50 -9.07
C ASN A 129 -20.50 16.54 -7.54
N ALA A 130 -21.51 16.09 -6.79
CA ALA A 130 -21.48 16.13 -5.33
C ALA A 130 -20.45 15.15 -4.74
N GLU A 131 -19.72 15.54 -3.70
CA GLU A 131 -18.73 14.68 -3.04
C GLU A 131 -19.14 14.34 -1.60
N ALA A 132 -19.22 13.05 -1.28
CA ALA A 132 -19.44 12.56 0.06
C ALA A 132 -18.13 12.62 0.89
N THR A 133 -17.96 13.69 1.67
CA THR A 133 -16.71 13.99 2.41
C THR A 133 -16.74 13.59 3.89
N GLY A 134 -17.90 13.16 4.39
CA GLY A 134 -18.16 12.81 5.79
C GLY A 134 -17.15 11.85 6.41
N LYS A 135 -17.07 11.85 7.75
CA LYS A 135 -16.14 11.00 8.51
C LYS A 135 -16.33 9.51 8.23
N PHE A 136 -17.53 9.07 7.87
CA PHE A 136 -17.86 7.69 7.50
C PHE A 136 -17.16 7.25 6.21
N PHE A 137 -17.03 8.15 5.23
CA PHE A 137 -16.44 7.90 3.91
C PHE A 137 -14.91 8.09 3.87
N ARG A 138 -14.22 8.02 5.02
CA ARG A 138 -12.76 8.12 5.07
C ARG A 138 -12.07 6.77 4.79
N PRO A 139 -10.86 6.77 4.20
CA PRO A 139 -10.11 5.55 3.82
C PRO A 139 -9.92 4.50 4.92
N THR A 140 -9.90 4.91 6.20
CA THR A 140 -9.68 4.01 7.34
C THR A 140 -10.92 3.22 7.76
N ARG A 141 -12.09 3.50 7.18
CA ARG A 141 -13.38 2.90 7.51
C ARG A 141 -13.85 1.96 6.38
N ALA A 142 -14.78 1.07 6.72
CA ALA A 142 -15.26 0.02 5.82
C ALA A 142 -15.92 0.54 4.54
N CYS A 143 -16.45 1.77 4.55
CA CYS A 143 -17.22 2.34 3.45
C CYS A 143 -16.46 3.46 2.72
N TYR A 144 -15.30 3.13 2.16
CA TYR A 144 -14.54 4.06 1.32
C TYR A 144 -14.78 3.79 -0.17
N PHE A 145 -15.57 4.64 -0.82
CA PHE A 145 -16.06 4.43 -2.21
C PHE A 145 -15.70 5.58 -3.18
N GLY A 146 -14.66 6.38 -2.86
CA GLY A 146 -14.16 7.43 -3.77
C GLY A 146 -14.95 8.74 -3.81
N ARG A 147 -15.90 8.92 -2.88
CA ARG A 147 -16.69 10.14 -2.60
C ARG A 147 -17.63 10.65 -3.68
N THR A 148 -17.33 10.45 -4.96
CA THR A 148 -18.17 10.93 -6.06
C THR A 148 -19.13 9.84 -6.53
N PRO A 149 -20.33 10.17 -7.04
CA PRO A 149 -21.31 9.18 -7.46
C PRO A 149 -20.79 8.18 -8.50
N LEU A 150 -19.93 8.65 -9.41
CA LEU A 150 -19.30 7.78 -10.42
C LEU A 150 -18.39 6.74 -9.77
N LEU A 151 -17.46 7.19 -8.92
CA LEU A 151 -16.53 6.31 -8.22
C LEU A 151 -17.28 5.39 -7.25
N PHE A 152 -18.37 5.88 -6.65
CA PHE A 152 -19.24 5.13 -5.76
C PHE A 152 -19.99 4.00 -6.48
N ALA A 153 -20.53 4.26 -7.68
CA ALA A 153 -21.17 3.24 -8.51
C ALA A 153 -20.18 2.17 -8.99
N LEU A 154 -18.99 2.58 -9.43
CA LEU A 154 -17.95 1.67 -9.91
C LEU A 154 -17.42 0.78 -8.78
N SER A 155 -17.13 1.36 -7.62
CA SER A 155 -16.69 0.61 -6.44
C SER A 155 -17.77 -0.27 -5.82
N SER A 156 -19.05 -0.02 -6.11
CA SER A 156 -20.17 -0.90 -5.77
C SER A 156 -20.47 -1.98 -6.82
N ASN A 157 -19.60 -2.13 -7.84
CA ASN A 157 -19.78 -3.05 -8.98
C ASN A 157 -21.06 -2.81 -9.80
N GLN A 158 -21.52 -1.56 -9.93
CA GLN A 158 -22.69 -1.17 -10.70
C GLN A 158 -22.31 -0.47 -12.01
N ILE A 159 -21.75 -1.24 -12.94
CA ILE A 159 -21.23 -0.75 -14.23
C ILE A 159 -22.34 -0.03 -15.04
N ASN A 160 -23.57 -0.55 -15.02
CA ASN A 160 -24.71 0.02 -15.76
C ASN A 160 -25.02 1.45 -15.32
N VAL A 161 -24.98 1.71 -14.01
CA VAL A 161 -25.24 3.05 -13.47
C VAL A 161 -24.07 3.98 -13.79
N ALA A 162 -22.82 3.49 -13.68
CA ALA A 162 -21.64 4.25 -14.05
C ALA A 162 -21.64 4.69 -15.52
N LEU A 163 -22.04 3.81 -16.45
CA LEU A 163 -22.20 4.15 -17.87
C LEU A 163 -23.23 5.25 -18.10
N ASN A 164 -24.37 5.20 -17.39
CA ASN A 164 -25.38 6.24 -17.46
C ASN A 164 -24.86 7.58 -16.92
N ILE A 165 -24.10 7.57 -15.82
CA ILE A 165 -23.47 8.77 -15.26
C ILE A 165 -22.48 9.39 -16.27
N LEU A 166 -21.65 8.57 -16.92
CA LEU A 166 -20.69 9.03 -17.93
C LEU A 166 -21.38 9.61 -19.17
N ASP A 167 -22.46 8.99 -19.65
CA ASP A 167 -23.24 9.52 -20.79
C ASP A 167 -23.90 10.87 -20.44
N THR A 168 -24.44 11.01 -19.22
CA THR A 168 -24.98 12.30 -18.77
C THR A 168 -23.89 13.36 -18.64
N ALA A 169 -22.71 13.02 -18.13
CA ALA A 169 -21.58 13.95 -18.04
C ALA A 169 -21.09 14.41 -19.43
N GLU A 170 -21.05 13.52 -20.43
CA GLU A 170 -20.74 13.89 -21.82
C GLU A 170 -21.76 14.88 -22.39
N ARG A 171 -23.05 14.70 -22.11
CA ARG A 171 -24.11 15.63 -22.56
C ARG A 171 -23.97 17.01 -21.92
N LEU A 172 -23.68 17.06 -20.61
CA LEU A 172 -23.45 18.33 -19.92
C LEU A 172 -22.24 19.08 -20.50
N LYS A 173 -21.18 18.36 -20.91
CA LYS A 173 -20.02 18.95 -21.58
C LYS A 173 -20.36 19.44 -22.99
N ALA A 174 -21.17 18.70 -23.74
CA ALA A 174 -21.56 19.05 -25.11
C ALA A 174 -22.49 20.28 -25.19
N ASN A 175 -23.28 20.54 -24.14
CA ASN A 175 -24.19 21.69 -24.06
C ASN A 175 -23.51 23.01 -23.65
N LYS A 176 -22.18 23.04 -23.46
CA LYS A 176 -21.43 24.30 -23.30
C LYS A 176 -21.32 25.02 -24.65
N PRO A 177 -21.72 26.30 -24.79
CA PRO A 177 -21.31 27.10 -25.93
C PRO A 177 -19.77 27.22 -25.93
N GLN A 178 -19.15 27.02 -27.09
CA GLN A 178 -17.70 27.16 -27.28
C GLN A 178 -17.31 28.63 -27.09
N ASP A 179 -16.63 28.96 -25.98
CA ASP A 179 -15.81 30.16 -25.90
C ASP A 179 -14.36 29.85 -26.32
N GLU A 180 -13.78 30.82 -27.02
CA GLU A 180 -12.57 30.84 -27.83
C GLU A 180 -11.27 30.22 -27.25
N PRO A 181 -10.29 29.86 -28.12
CA PRO A 181 -9.01 29.31 -27.69
C PRO A 181 -8.14 30.38 -26.98
N VAL A 182 -7.94 30.24 -25.67
CA VAL A 182 -7.02 31.09 -24.91
C VAL A 182 -5.58 30.62 -25.12
N LYS A 183 -4.76 31.52 -25.67
CA LYS A 183 -3.30 31.41 -25.84
C LYS A 183 -2.57 31.40 -24.49
N GLU A 184 -1.45 30.68 -24.46
CA GLU A 184 -0.52 30.56 -23.33
C GLU A 184 0.10 31.90 -22.88
N GLY A 185 0.41 31.99 -21.57
CA GLY A 185 1.22 33.03 -20.92
C GLY A 185 0.43 34.26 -20.49
N THR A 186 0.30 34.66 -19.22
CA THR A 186 1.39 35.09 -18.33
C THR A 186 0.80 35.34 -16.93
N THR A 187 1.59 35.06 -15.89
CA THR A 187 1.36 35.34 -14.46
C THR A 187 1.03 36.81 -14.14
N VAL A 188 -0.02 37.11 -13.34
CA VAL A 188 -0.06 38.20 -12.34
C VAL A 188 -1.11 37.90 -11.25
N LEU A 189 -0.72 38.07 -9.98
CA LEU A 189 -1.54 38.07 -8.76
C LEU A 189 -2.45 39.31 -8.63
N LYS A 190 -3.70 39.16 -8.14
CA LYS A 190 -4.26 39.88 -6.96
C LYS A 190 -5.77 39.56 -6.69
N PRO A 191 -6.29 39.87 -5.46
CA PRO A 191 -7.38 39.14 -4.80
C PRO A 191 -8.73 39.90 -4.69
N ASP A 192 -9.71 39.16 -4.16
CA ASP A 192 -10.93 39.54 -3.42
C ASP A 192 -11.97 40.51 -4.04
N SER A 193 -13.12 39.93 -4.42
CA SER A 193 -14.44 40.43 -4.01
C SER A 193 -15.52 39.39 -4.32
N GLN A 194 -16.19 38.95 -3.25
CA GLN A 194 -17.39 38.13 -3.28
C GLN A 194 -18.56 38.96 -3.85
N GLN A 195 -19.12 38.53 -4.97
CA GLN A 195 -20.55 38.72 -5.25
C GLN A 195 -21.04 37.63 -6.21
N SER A 196 -22.02 36.91 -5.70
CA SER A 196 -22.69 35.72 -6.24
C SER A 196 -23.41 36.00 -7.56
N ARG A 197 -22.90 35.41 -8.64
CA ARG A 197 -23.69 35.04 -9.83
C ARG A 197 -23.90 33.52 -9.81
N PRO A 198 -25.06 33.00 -10.26
CA PRO A 198 -25.30 31.56 -10.29
C PRO A 198 -24.27 30.90 -11.20
N SER A 199 -23.48 30.01 -10.61
CA SER A 199 -22.37 29.30 -11.24
C SER A 199 -22.85 28.52 -12.47
N GLN A 200 -22.31 28.85 -13.64
CA GLN A 200 -22.29 27.93 -14.78
C GLN A 200 -21.61 26.63 -14.32
N VAL A 201 -22.38 25.55 -14.21
CA VAL A 201 -21.93 24.27 -13.64
C VAL A 201 -21.01 23.57 -14.66
N SER A 202 -19.71 23.52 -14.38
CA SER A 202 -18.78 22.65 -15.10
C SER A 202 -18.98 21.20 -14.66
N ALA A 203 -19.36 20.32 -15.58
CA ALA A 203 -19.31 18.88 -15.33
C ALA A 203 -17.85 18.42 -15.38
N ASP A 204 -17.19 18.37 -14.22
CA ASP A 204 -15.79 17.93 -14.10
C ASP A 204 -15.67 16.40 -14.03
N THR A 205 -16.80 15.70 -13.90
CA THR A 205 -16.83 14.24 -13.87
C THR A 205 -16.31 13.63 -15.17
N SER A 206 -15.33 12.75 -15.02
CA SER A 206 -14.70 12.00 -16.09
C SER A 206 -14.14 10.71 -15.52
N ILE A 207 -13.91 9.69 -16.35
CA ILE A 207 -13.30 8.44 -15.90
C ILE A 207 -11.87 8.66 -15.35
N PHE A 208 -11.20 9.74 -15.76
CA PHE A 208 -9.86 10.14 -15.30
C PHE A 208 -9.87 10.92 -13.98
N MET A 209 -11.04 11.14 -13.37
CA MET A 209 -11.13 11.86 -12.11
C MET A 209 -10.45 11.11 -10.96
N CYS A 210 -9.99 11.87 -9.98
CA CYS A 210 -9.43 11.36 -8.74
C CYS A 210 -10.22 11.91 -7.56
N ASP A 211 -10.34 11.12 -6.50
CA ASP A 211 -10.80 11.60 -5.19
C ASP A 211 -9.74 12.57 -4.59
N ARG A 212 -10.08 13.31 -3.54
CA ARG A 212 -9.17 14.19 -2.76
C ARG A 212 -7.90 13.48 -2.26
N PHE A 213 -7.94 12.16 -2.12
CA PHE A 213 -6.78 11.34 -1.77
C PHE A 213 -5.96 10.88 -2.98
N GLY A 214 -6.23 11.39 -4.18
CA GLY A 214 -5.56 11.00 -5.42
C GLY A 214 -5.91 9.59 -5.92
N ASN A 215 -6.92 8.93 -5.33
CA ASN A 215 -7.35 7.61 -5.78
C ASN A 215 -8.27 7.76 -7.01
N ASN A 216 -7.85 7.19 -8.14
CA ASN A 216 -8.69 7.01 -9.32
C ASN A 216 -9.58 5.75 -9.20
N VAL A 217 -10.38 5.44 -10.23
CA VAL A 217 -11.21 4.22 -10.29
C VAL A 217 -10.38 2.94 -10.14
N LEU A 218 -9.17 2.87 -10.71
CA LEU A 218 -8.31 1.69 -10.64
C LEU A 218 -7.86 1.42 -9.20
N HIS A 219 -7.50 2.45 -8.44
CA HIS A 219 -7.17 2.31 -7.01
C HIS A 219 -8.37 1.79 -6.22
N LEU A 220 -9.58 2.28 -6.50
CA LEU A 220 -10.79 1.83 -5.80
C LEU A 220 -11.16 0.38 -6.16
N ALA A 221 -10.99 -0.01 -7.43
CA ALA A 221 -11.16 -1.40 -7.85
C ALA A 221 -10.19 -2.33 -7.11
N VAL A 222 -8.95 -1.87 -6.86
CA VAL A 222 -7.97 -2.60 -6.05
C VAL A 222 -8.36 -2.68 -4.57
N ILE A 223 -8.86 -1.58 -4.00
CA ILE A 223 -9.28 -1.51 -2.59
C ILE A 223 -10.42 -2.49 -2.29
N HIS A 224 -11.37 -2.64 -3.23
CA HIS A 224 -12.56 -3.48 -3.10
C HIS A 224 -12.43 -4.87 -3.75
N ASP A 225 -11.27 -5.21 -4.32
CA ASP A 225 -11.03 -6.49 -5.02
C ASP A 225 -12.00 -6.78 -6.18
N LEU A 226 -12.13 -5.82 -7.11
CA LEU A 226 -13.07 -5.88 -8.25
C LEU A 226 -12.34 -5.98 -9.61
N PRO A 227 -11.94 -7.19 -10.08
CA PRO A 227 -11.26 -7.37 -11.37
C PRO A 227 -12.12 -6.97 -12.58
N ASN A 228 -13.43 -7.17 -12.49
CA ASN A 228 -14.36 -6.84 -13.57
C ASN A 228 -14.41 -5.33 -13.80
N VAL A 229 -14.46 -4.54 -12.72
CA VAL A 229 -14.47 -3.07 -12.78
C VAL A 229 -13.14 -2.53 -13.28
N TYR A 230 -12.03 -3.14 -12.87
CA TYR A 230 -10.70 -2.78 -13.37
C TYR A 230 -10.59 -2.98 -14.88
N SER A 231 -11.00 -4.15 -15.37
CA SER A 231 -11.02 -4.47 -16.80
C SER A 231 -11.97 -3.57 -17.59
N PHE A 232 -13.16 -3.32 -17.04
CA PHE A 232 -14.12 -2.39 -17.61
C PHE A 232 -13.54 -0.98 -17.76
N ALA A 233 -12.89 -0.45 -16.72
CA ALA A 233 -12.31 0.89 -16.75
C ALA A 233 -11.22 1.01 -17.83
N LEU A 234 -10.35 -0.01 -17.96
CA LEU A 234 -9.33 -0.04 -19.01
C LEU A 234 -9.95 -0.09 -20.41
N LEU A 235 -10.85 -1.04 -20.65
CA LEU A 235 -11.53 -1.19 -21.94
C LEU A 235 -12.32 0.07 -22.33
N TYR A 236 -12.98 0.72 -21.37
CA TYR A 236 -13.69 1.97 -21.59
C TYR A 236 -12.73 3.09 -22.03
N VAL A 237 -11.59 3.24 -21.36
CA VAL A 237 -10.56 4.23 -21.71
C VAL A 237 -9.93 3.90 -23.07
N MET A 238 -9.67 2.63 -23.37
CA MET A 238 -9.19 2.18 -24.68
C MET A 238 -10.15 2.64 -25.78
N ARG A 239 -11.46 2.36 -25.65
CA ARG A 239 -12.48 2.76 -26.61
C ARG A 239 -12.61 4.27 -26.77
N LEU A 240 -12.44 5.04 -25.68
CA LEU A 240 -12.47 6.51 -25.71
C LEU A 240 -11.28 7.10 -26.50
N LEU A 241 -10.13 6.43 -26.43
CA LEU A 241 -8.87 6.89 -27.01
C LEU A 241 -8.58 6.29 -28.40
N SER A 242 -9.31 5.26 -28.83
CA SER A 242 -9.23 4.72 -30.19
C SER A 242 -9.66 5.76 -31.25
N PRO A 243 -8.91 5.90 -32.35
CA PRO A 243 -9.25 6.84 -33.42
C PRO A 243 -10.59 6.49 -34.10
N ARG A 244 -11.38 7.52 -34.42
CA ARG A 244 -12.77 7.44 -34.94
C ARG A 244 -12.95 6.69 -36.27
N HIS A 245 -11.88 6.26 -36.95
CA HIS A 245 -11.96 5.55 -38.24
C HIS A 245 -12.62 4.18 -38.16
N PHE A 246 -12.65 3.54 -36.99
CA PHE A 246 -13.32 2.23 -36.79
C PHE A 246 -14.81 2.32 -36.45
N ARG A 247 -15.40 3.52 -36.39
CA ARG A 247 -16.86 3.67 -36.21
C ARG A 247 -17.66 3.44 -37.51
N LYS A 248 -16.97 3.14 -38.62
CA LYS A 248 -17.58 2.95 -39.95
C LYS A 248 -17.69 1.49 -40.39
N ASP A 249 -17.03 0.52 -39.75
CA ASP A 249 -17.17 -0.89 -40.15
C ASP A 249 -18.49 -1.53 -39.67
N ASP A 250 -19.22 -0.86 -38.76
CA ASP A 250 -20.63 -1.16 -38.45
C ASP A 250 -21.62 -0.78 -39.57
N SER A 251 -21.14 -0.22 -40.70
CA SER A 251 -21.97 0.04 -41.88
C SER A 251 -22.10 -1.16 -42.83
N ALA A 252 -21.39 -2.27 -42.57
CA ALA A 252 -21.58 -3.54 -43.27
C ALA A 252 -22.77 -4.37 -42.75
N ALA A 253 -23.49 -3.92 -41.71
CA ALA A 253 -24.77 -4.48 -41.27
C ALA A 253 -25.99 -3.82 -41.97
N GLY A 254 -25.75 -3.09 -43.08
CA GLY A 254 -26.78 -2.43 -43.88
C GLY A 254 -27.26 -3.18 -45.12
N VAL A 255 -26.75 -4.40 -45.39
CA VAL A 255 -27.03 -5.13 -46.65
C VAL A 255 -27.83 -6.42 -46.46
N MET A 256 -28.26 -6.78 -45.24
CA MET A 256 -29.23 -7.86 -45.00
C MET A 256 -30.63 -7.29 -44.65
N ARG A 257 -31.14 -6.43 -45.54
CA ARG A 257 -32.54 -5.98 -45.54
C ARG A 257 -33.11 -6.10 -46.94
N GLU A 258 -33.09 -7.31 -47.45
CA GLU A 258 -33.93 -7.81 -48.54
C GLU A 258 -33.71 -9.32 -48.53
N ILE A 259 -34.76 -10.10 -48.73
CA ILE A 259 -34.84 -11.56 -48.55
C ILE A 259 -35.16 -11.97 -47.09
N HIS A 260 -36.42 -11.79 -46.70
CA HIS A 260 -37.26 -12.88 -46.20
C HIS A 260 -38.68 -12.37 -45.97
N ASP A 261 -39.43 -12.20 -47.06
CA ASP A 261 -40.87 -12.42 -47.09
C ASP A 261 -41.09 -13.67 -47.94
N SER A 262 -41.19 -14.84 -47.30
CA SER A 262 -41.82 -16.03 -47.88
C SER A 262 -42.18 -17.02 -46.77
N GLU A 263 -43.49 -17.15 -46.61
CA GLU A 263 -44.30 -18.19 -45.97
C GLU A 263 -43.62 -19.50 -45.49
N GLY A 264 -43.86 -19.80 -44.21
CA GLY A 264 -44.42 -21.04 -43.68
C GLY A 264 -43.91 -22.41 -44.13
N ILE A 265 -43.44 -23.21 -43.18
CA ILE A 265 -43.70 -24.67 -43.06
C ILE A 265 -43.39 -25.12 -41.61
N GLN A 266 -44.26 -25.98 -41.08
CA GLN A 266 -44.24 -26.60 -39.75
C GLN A 266 -43.20 -27.74 -39.63
N THR A 267 -43.06 -28.24 -38.38
CA THR A 267 -42.52 -29.55 -37.90
C THR A 267 -41.10 -29.51 -37.33
N THR A 268 -40.68 -30.23 -36.28
CA THR A 268 -41.30 -31.05 -35.21
C THR A 268 -40.25 -31.18 -34.09
N GLU A 269 -40.66 -31.23 -32.83
CA GLU A 269 -39.80 -31.46 -31.66
C GLU A 269 -39.22 -32.89 -31.63
N SER A 270 -38.00 -33.03 -31.10
CA SER A 270 -37.61 -34.19 -30.28
C SER A 270 -36.56 -33.77 -29.24
N HIS A 271 -36.89 -34.03 -27.98
CA HIS A 271 -36.14 -33.75 -26.75
C HIS A 271 -35.22 -34.93 -26.36
N GLU A 272 -34.05 -34.66 -25.75
CA GLU A 272 -33.68 -35.12 -24.38
C GLU A 272 -32.27 -34.59 -23.94
N PRO A 273 -31.87 -34.60 -22.64
CA PRO A 273 -31.72 -33.36 -21.85
C PRO A 273 -30.28 -33.04 -21.37
N MET A 274 -30.05 -31.79 -20.93
CA MET A 274 -28.83 -31.31 -20.26
C MET A 274 -29.16 -30.35 -19.09
N PRO A 275 -28.22 -30.12 -18.14
CA PRO A 275 -28.49 -30.01 -16.70
C PRO A 275 -28.78 -28.58 -16.18
N ALA A 276 -29.23 -28.53 -14.92
CA ALA A 276 -29.81 -27.40 -14.23
C ALA A 276 -28.80 -26.29 -13.83
N GLU A 277 -28.34 -25.48 -14.79
CA GLU A 277 -27.82 -24.12 -14.54
C GLU A 277 -28.41 -23.04 -15.46
N ASP A 278 -29.18 -23.41 -16.49
CA ASP A 278 -29.73 -22.48 -17.48
C ASP A 278 -31.16 -21.98 -17.20
N LEU A 279 -31.80 -22.42 -16.12
CA LEU A 279 -33.21 -22.08 -15.83
C LEU A 279 -33.42 -20.61 -15.40
N ILE A 280 -32.36 -19.88 -15.04
CA ILE A 280 -32.44 -18.48 -14.62
C ILE A 280 -32.34 -17.52 -15.82
N LEU A 281 -31.76 -17.95 -16.95
CA LEU A 281 -31.59 -17.13 -18.14
C LEU A 281 -32.77 -17.24 -19.12
N SER A 282 -33.50 -18.35 -19.12
CA SER A 282 -34.69 -18.51 -19.97
C SER A 282 -35.90 -17.72 -19.47
N GLU A 283 -36.08 -17.55 -18.15
CA GLU A 283 -37.14 -16.70 -17.56
C GLU A 283 -36.88 -15.19 -17.73
N LEU A 284 -35.63 -14.80 -17.96
CA LEU A 284 -35.27 -13.42 -18.33
C LEU A 284 -35.62 -13.10 -19.79
N SER A 285 -35.77 -14.13 -20.64
CA SER A 285 -36.15 -13.98 -22.05
C SER A 285 -37.67 -13.95 -22.28
N SER A 286 -38.46 -14.62 -21.44
CA SER A 286 -39.92 -14.69 -21.58
C SER A 286 -40.65 -13.43 -21.10
N SER A 287 -39.98 -12.59 -20.32
CA SER A 287 -40.50 -11.28 -19.87
C SER A 287 -40.27 -10.14 -20.87
N LEU A 288 -39.72 -10.42 -22.06
CA LEU A 288 -39.36 -9.42 -23.08
C LEU A 288 -40.47 -9.10 -24.11
N ASN A 289 -41.61 -9.80 -24.11
CA ASN A 289 -42.59 -9.71 -25.21
C ASN A 289 -43.98 -9.14 -24.89
N GLU A 290 -44.19 -8.45 -23.76
CA GLU A 290 -45.43 -7.71 -23.57
C GLU A 290 -45.22 -6.26 -23.11
N VAL A 291 -45.98 -5.37 -23.77
CA VAL A 291 -46.29 -3.96 -23.48
C VAL A 291 -45.38 -2.87 -24.08
N ASP A 292 -45.65 -2.61 -25.37
CA ASP A 292 -46.26 -1.39 -25.94
C ASP A 292 -45.72 0.04 -25.62
N LYS A 293 -45.42 0.74 -26.72
CA LYS A 293 -45.71 2.15 -27.06
C LYS A 293 -45.47 3.23 -26.00
N ASN A 294 -44.25 3.80 -25.98
CA ASN A 294 -44.04 5.24 -25.78
C ASN A 294 -42.66 5.69 -26.32
N SER A 295 -42.69 6.34 -27.49
CA SER A 295 -41.54 6.67 -28.33
C SER A 295 -40.92 8.02 -27.93
N ALA A 296 -39.86 7.97 -27.11
CA ALA A 296 -38.79 8.96 -26.92
C ALA A 296 -38.01 8.63 -25.63
N ARG A 297 -38.72 8.28 -24.56
CA ARG A 297 -38.15 7.88 -23.26
C ARG A 297 -37.41 6.52 -23.31
N ASN A 298 -37.88 5.59 -24.15
CA ASN A 298 -37.28 4.26 -24.30
C ASN A 298 -36.03 4.22 -25.19
N LEU A 299 -35.77 5.26 -26.01
CA LEU A 299 -34.60 5.28 -26.89
C LEU A 299 -33.29 5.35 -26.10
N HIS A 300 -33.27 6.04 -24.96
CA HIS A 300 -32.06 6.27 -24.17
C HIS A 300 -31.69 5.09 -23.27
N ALA A 301 -32.69 4.45 -22.64
CA ALA A 301 -32.49 3.18 -21.95
C ALA A 301 -32.08 2.08 -22.94
N SER A 302 -32.59 2.12 -24.19
CA SER A 302 -32.13 1.23 -25.26
C SER A 302 -30.67 1.51 -25.68
N ARG A 303 -30.21 2.76 -25.64
CA ARG A 303 -28.85 3.14 -26.06
C ARG A 303 -27.77 2.76 -25.05
N SER A 304 -28.04 2.91 -23.74
CA SER A 304 -27.13 2.44 -22.69
C SER A 304 -27.14 0.92 -22.57
N LYS A 305 -28.31 0.28 -22.70
CA LYS A 305 -28.42 -1.20 -22.82
C LYS A 305 -27.72 -1.72 -24.08
N ARG A 306 -27.81 -1.03 -25.22
CA ARG A 306 -27.11 -1.37 -26.45
C ARG A 306 -25.59 -1.18 -26.31
N ARG A 307 -25.11 -0.12 -25.65
CA ARG A 307 -23.68 0.02 -25.34
C ARG A 307 -23.18 -1.05 -24.37
N LEU A 308 -24.00 -1.45 -23.40
CA LEU A 308 -23.67 -2.57 -22.50
C LEU A 308 -23.64 -3.90 -23.24
N ALA A 309 -24.61 -4.16 -24.13
CA ALA A 309 -24.67 -5.35 -24.98
C ALA A 309 -23.52 -5.40 -26.00
N GLU A 310 -23.16 -4.26 -26.61
CA GLU A 310 -21.95 -4.11 -27.43
C GLU A 310 -20.68 -4.34 -26.60
N PHE A 311 -20.69 -4.00 -25.31
CA PHE A 311 -19.54 -4.18 -24.41
C PHE A 311 -19.42 -5.62 -23.91
N THR A 312 -20.53 -6.32 -23.65
CA THR A 312 -20.53 -7.75 -23.32
C THR A 312 -20.18 -8.59 -24.55
N ALA A 313 -20.72 -8.25 -25.73
CA ALA A 313 -20.36 -8.90 -26.99
C ALA A 313 -18.87 -8.70 -27.35
N ALA A 314 -18.33 -7.48 -27.19
CA ALA A 314 -16.91 -7.22 -27.40
C ALA A 314 -16.00 -7.84 -26.31
N SER A 315 -16.56 -8.26 -25.17
CA SER A 315 -15.84 -9.03 -24.15
C SER A 315 -15.83 -10.53 -24.45
N GLU A 316 -16.77 -11.01 -25.27
CA GLU A 316 -16.91 -12.40 -25.72
C GLU A 316 -16.21 -12.64 -27.06
N ASP A 317 -16.09 -11.62 -27.91
CA ASP A 317 -15.24 -11.66 -29.10
C ASP A 317 -13.77 -11.78 -28.70
N SER A 318 -13.19 -12.95 -28.94
CA SER A 318 -11.75 -13.25 -28.86
C SER A 318 -10.84 -12.34 -29.71
N ASN A 319 -11.43 -11.39 -30.46
CA ASN A 319 -10.77 -10.43 -31.34
C ASN A 319 -10.78 -8.98 -30.83
N ALA A 320 -11.32 -8.68 -29.63
CA ALA A 320 -11.05 -7.40 -28.99
C ALA A 320 -9.57 -7.37 -28.58
N GLY A 321 -8.75 -6.73 -29.41
CA GLY A 321 -7.29 -6.76 -29.29
C GLY A 321 -6.80 -6.56 -27.85
N THR A 322 -5.84 -7.38 -27.45
CA THR A 322 -5.28 -7.37 -26.09
C THR A 322 -4.86 -5.95 -25.71
N PHE A 323 -4.90 -5.55 -24.42
CA PHE A 323 -4.45 -4.22 -23.96
C PHE A 323 -3.12 -3.78 -24.59
N VAL A 324 -2.18 -4.73 -24.72
CA VAL A 324 -0.88 -4.56 -25.38
C VAL A 324 -1.01 -4.23 -26.88
N GLU A 325 -1.94 -4.87 -27.58
CA GLU A 325 -2.22 -4.61 -29.01
C GLU A 325 -2.81 -3.22 -29.23
N PHE A 326 -3.69 -2.78 -28.33
CA PHE A 326 -4.15 -1.39 -28.31
C PHE A 326 -2.99 -0.42 -28.11
N LEU A 327 -2.11 -0.65 -27.12
CA LEU A 327 -0.96 0.22 -26.87
C LEU A 327 -0.02 0.31 -28.10
N LYS A 328 0.13 -0.78 -28.86
CA LYS A 328 0.89 -0.78 -30.12
C LYS A 328 0.23 0.05 -31.23
N ARG A 329 -1.10 0.16 -31.24
CA ARG A 329 -1.88 0.82 -32.31
C ARG A 329 -2.33 2.25 -31.99
N ALA A 330 -2.39 2.65 -30.73
CA ALA A 330 -2.89 3.96 -30.28
C ALA A 330 -1.98 5.12 -30.71
N ASP A 331 -2.51 6.33 -30.88
CA ASP A 331 -1.74 7.57 -31.14
C ASP A 331 -0.93 8.03 -29.92
N ASP A 332 0.10 8.88 -30.08
CA ASP A 332 1.02 9.24 -28.99
C ASP A 332 0.30 9.94 -27.83
N ALA A 333 -0.63 10.85 -28.14
CA ALA A 333 -1.46 11.52 -27.13
C ALA A 333 -2.40 10.54 -26.40
N ALA A 334 -2.90 9.52 -27.10
CA ALA A 334 -3.73 8.47 -26.52
C ALA A 334 -2.90 7.56 -25.60
N TYR A 335 -1.68 7.21 -26.04
CA TYR A 335 -0.73 6.42 -25.27
C TYR A 335 -0.34 7.12 -23.96
N GLU A 336 0.06 8.40 -24.01
CA GLU A 336 0.44 9.17 -22.81
C GLU A 336 -0.71 9.34 -21.83
N LYS A 337 -1.93 9.57 -22.34
CA LYS A 337 -3.12 9.70 -21.50
C LYS A 337 -3.51 8.38 -20.83
N MET A 338 -3.36 7.25 -21.53
CA MET A 338 -3.56 5.92 -20.95
C MET A 338 -2.49 5.61 -19.90
N LEU A 339 -1.23 5.89 -20.21
CA LEU A 339 -0.11 5.65 -19.30
C LEU A 339 -0.24 6.51 -18.04
N GLY A 340 -0.57 7.80 -18.18
CA GLY A 340 -0.86 8.69 -17.06
C GLY A 340 -2.03 8.20 -16.19
N PHE A 341 -3.05 7.59 -16.79
CA PHE A 341 -4.17 7.02 -16.04
C PHE A 341 -3.79 5.80 -15.20
N ILE A 342 -3.00 4.88 -15.75
CA ILE A 342 -2.55 3.66 -15.05
C ILE A 342 -1.52 4.00 -13.96
N LEU A 343 -0.66 4.97 -14.23
CA LEU A 343 0.45 5.36 -13.35
C LEU A 343 0.13 6.51 -12.41
N GLN A 344 -1.12 6.97 -12.42
CA GLN A 344 -1.60 7.94 -11.46
C GLN A 344 -1.28 7.42 -10.06
N ARG A 345 -0.66 8.27 -9.24
CA ARG A 345 -0.36 7.95 -7.84
C ARG A 345 -1.40 8.57 -6.93
N ASN A 346 -1.69 7.88 -5.84
CA ASN A 346 -2.50 8.41 -4.76
C ASN A 346 -1.67 9.29 -3.78
N SER A 347 -2.31 9.81 -2.74
CA SER A 347 -1.67 10.59 -1.68
C SER A 347 -0.61 9.83 -0.89
N ASP A 348 -0.67 8.49 -0.92
CA ASP A 348 0.32 7.60 -0.30
C ASP A 348 1.49 7.30 -1.26
N GLU A 349 1.51 7.96 -2.43
CA GLU A 349 2.45 7.79 -3.53
C GLU A 349 2.45 6.39 -4.17
N LEU A 350 1.36 5.63 -4.01
CA LEU A 350 1.17 4.30 -4.57
C LEU A 350 0.35 4.37 -5.87
N THR A 351 0.77 3.60 -6.86
CA THR A 351 0.02 3.24 -8.07
C THR A 351 -0.99 2.11 -7.77
N PRO A 352 -1.92 1.78 -8.68
CA PRO A 352 -2.84 0.65 -8.49
C PRO A 352 -2.13 -0.69 -8.26
N LEU A 353 -1.02 -0.97 -8.98
CA LEU A 353 -0.24 -2.20 -8.82
C LEU A 353 0.50 -2.24 -7.47
N SER A 354 1.17 -1.15 -7.10
CA SER A 354 1.86 -1.07 -5.80
C SER A 354 0.87 -1.04 -4.62
N LEU A 355 -0.34 -0.49 -4.80
CA LEU A 355 -1.43 -0.54 -3.83
C LEU A 355 -1.97 -1.97 -3.67
N ALA A 356 -2.09 -2.75 -4.75
CA ALA A 356 -2.50 -4.16 -4.69
C ALA A 356 -1.50 -4.98 -3.88
N ALA A 357 -0.20 -4.76 -4.12
CA ALA A 357 0.88 -5.30 -3.30
C ALA A 357 0.81 -4.84 -1.84
N ALA A 358 0.58 -3.55 -1.60
CA ALA A 358 0.47 -3.00 -0.25
C ALA A 358 -0.73 -3.56 0.53
N ARG A 359 -1.87 -3.83 -0.10
CA ARG A 359 -3.04 -4.44 0.56
C ARG A 359 -2.97 -5.96 0.66
N ALA A 360 -1.94 -6.59 0.07
CA ALA A 360 -1.83 -8.04 -0.05
C ALA A 360 -3.02 -8.69 -0.77
N ASN A 361 -3.52 -8.01 -1.81
CA ASN A 361 -4.60 -8.54 -2.64
C ASN A 361 -4.01 -9.35 -3.80
N GLU A 362 -3.85 -10.66 -3.58
CA GLU A 362 -3.24 -11.58 -4.54
C GLU A 362 -4.00 -11.64 -5.87
N ARG A 363 -5.33 -11.79 -5.80
CA ARG A 363 -6.19 -11.91 -6.98
C ARG A 363 -6.04 -10.70 -7.89
N MET A 364 -6.09 -9.51 -7.31
CA MET A 364 -5.94 -8.28 -8.07
C MET A 364 -4.53 -8.05 -8.58
N PHE A 365 -3.52 -8.38 -7.77
CA PHE A 365 -2.14 -8.29 -8.21
C PHE A 365 -1.86 -9.19 -9.42
N GLN A 366 -2.31 -10.45 -9.40
CA GLN A 366 -2.20 -11.36 -10.55
C GLN A 366 -2.99 -10.86 -11.76
N HIS A 367 -4.21 -10.35 -11.54
CA HIS A 367 -5.05 -9.80 -12.62
C HIS A 367 -4.38 -8.64 -13.34
N ILE A 368 -3.82 -7.68 -12.59
CA ILE A 368 -3.09 -6.54 -13.15
C ILE A 368 -1.84 -7.00 -13.88
N LEU A 369 -1.06 -7.92 -13.29
CA LEU A 369 0.14 -8.47 -13.93
C LEU A 369 -0.22 -9.16 -15.26
N LYS A 370 -1.26 -10.00 -15.29
CA LYS A 370 -1.71 -10.70 -16.49
C LYS A 370 -2.13 -9.72 -17.59
N GLN A 371 -2.84 -8.64 -17.26
CA GLN A 371 -3.23 -7.61 -18.23
C GLN A 371 -2.06 -6.78 -18.76
N SER A 372 -1.02 -6.58 -17.94
CA SER A 372 0.21 -5.88 -18.34
C SER A 372 1.20 -6.76 -19.12
N THR A 373 1.03 -8.08 -19.04
CA THR A 373 1.91 -9.07 -19.67
C THR A 373 1.57 -9.22 -21.14
N SER A 374 2.59 -9.27 -21.99
CA SER A 374 2.44 -9.50 -23.42
C SER A 374 3.01 -10.84 -23.83
N VAL A 375 2.39 -11.52 -24.79
CA VAL A 375 2.95 -12.75 -25.38
C VAL A 375 4.04 -12.35 -26.39
N ALA A 376 5.24 -12.89 -26.20
CA ALA A 376 6.39 -12.69 -27.06
C ALA A 376 6.34 -13.64 -28.26
N TRP A 377 6.24 -14.93 -27.96
CA TRP A 377 6.13 -16.02 -28.93
C TRP A 377 5.52 -17.25 -28.25
N CYS A 378 4.91 -18.11 -29.06
CA CYS A 378 4.41 -19.42 -28.62
C CYS A 378 5.01 -20.48 -29.54
N TYR A 379 5.57 -21.55 -28.96
CA TYR A 379 6.12 -22.68 -29.70
C TYR A 379 5.69 -23.98 -29.05
N GLY A 380 4.70 -24.65 -29.66
CA GLY A 380 4.07 -25.85 -29.10
C GLY A 380 3.48 -25.55 -27.71
N PRO A 381 3.84 -26.33 -26.66
CA PRO A 381 3.35 -26.09 -25.31
C PRO A 381 4.07 -24.95 -24.56
N ILE A 382 5.13 -24.37 -25.12
CA ILE A 382 5.92 -23.32 -24.46
C ILE A 382 5.45 -21.95 -24.93
N THR A 383 5.02 -21.11 -23.99
CA THR A 383 4.65 -19.71 -24.22
C THR A 383 5.67 -18.81 -23.54
N ALA A 384 6.30 -17.91 -24.31
CA ALA A 384 7.15 -16.87 -23.76
C ALA A 384 6.36 -15.58 -23.61
N MET A 385 6.43 -15.00 -22.41
CA MET A 385 5.73 -13.81 -22.02
C MET A 385 6.72 -12.72 -21.60
N HIS A 386 6.42 -11.48 -21.95
CA HIS A 386 7.15 -10.28 -21.53
C HIS A 386 6.34 -9.54 -20.47
N LEU A 387 6.88 -9.52 -19.26
CA LEU A 387 6.34 -8.78 -18.12
C LEU A 387 7.08 -7.44 -17.97
N PRO A 388 6.41 -6.27 -18.03
CA PRO A 388 7.08 -4.99 -17.83
C PRO A 388 7.66 -4.89 -16.40
N LEU A 389 8.92 -4.47 -16.29
CA LEU A 389 9.55 -4.21 -14.98
C LEU A 389 9.15 -2.87 -14.37
N PHE A 390 8.56 -2.02 -15.18
CA PHE A 390 8.09 -0.70 -14.80
C PHE A 390 7.00 -0.79 -13.72
N ASP A 391 7.10 0.00 -12.66
CA ASP A 391 6.24 0.00 -11.47
C ASP A 391 6.29 -1.28 -10.58
N LEU A 392 6.64 -2.42 -11.17
CA LEU A 392 6.89 -3.68 -10.46
C LEU A 392 8.21 -3.65 -9.67
N GLU A 393 9.32 -3.37 -10.36
CA GLU A 393 10.67 -3.38 -9.79
C GLU A 393 11.41 -2.06 -9.97
N GLN A 394 11.27 -1.43 -11.14
CA GLN A 394 11.97 -0.18 -11.45
C GLN A 394 11.25 0.98 -10.75
N PRO A 395 11.88 1.66 -9.78
CA PRO A 395 11.28 2.83 -9.14
C PRO A 395 11.30 3.99 -10.11
N LEU A 396 10.21 4.75 -10.17
CA LEU A 396 10.27 6.07 -10.78
C LEU A 396 11.07 7.00 -9.87
N PRO A 397 12.01 7.78 -10.44
CA PRO A 397 12.72 8.79 -9.66
C PRO A 397 11.72 9.81 -9.11
N ARG A 398 11.92 10.22 -7.85
CA ARG A 398 11.20 11.39 -7.32
C ARG A 398 11.79 12.66 -7.93
N PRO A 399 10.98 13.67 -8.27
CA PRO A 399 11.50 14.95 -8.74
C PRO A 399 12.46 15.53 -7.69
N ASP A 400 13.57 16.09 -8.16
CA ASP A 400 14.63 16.49 -7.26
C ASP A 400 14.20 17.65 -6.34
N SER A 401 14.12 17.35 -5.04
CA SER A 401 14.08 18.40 -4.02
C SER A 401 15.31 19.30 -4.13
N ASN A 402 15.09 20.59 -4.35
CA ASN A 402 16.16 21.61 -4.33
C ASN A 402 16.77 21.68 -2.91
N PHE A 403 18.00 21.19 -2.73
CA PHE A 403 18.67 21.18 -1.42
C PHE A 403 19.29 22.52 -1.01
N GLY A 404 19.07 23.59 -1.79
CA GLY A 404 19.57 24.92 -1.50
C GLY A 404 21.09 24.92 -1.24
N ARG A 405 21.50 25.39 -0.06
CA ARG A 405 22.93 25.53 0.32
C ARG A 405 23.68 24.22 0.53
N PHE A 406 22.98 23.09 0.67
CA PHE A 406 23.60 21.77 0.91
C PHE A 406 23.81 20.93 -0.36
N GLN A 407 23.47 21.48 -1.54
CA GLN A 407 23.62 20.79 -2.83
C GLN A 407 25.08 20.38 -3.10
N ILE A 408 26.05 21.23 -2.77
CA ILE A 408 27.48 20.95 -2.99
C ILE A 408 27.93 19.70 -2.22
N VAL A 409 27.48 19.56 -0.97
CA VAL A 409 27.81 18.40 -0.13
C VAL A 409 27.15 17.14 -0.69
N HIS A 410 25.90 17.26 -1.14
CA HIS A 410 25.20 16.17 -1.80
C HIS A 410 25.93 15.70 -3.07
N ASP A 411 26.42 16.62 -3.90
CA ASP A 411 27.10 16.30 -5.16
C ASP A 411 28.48 15.65 -4.93
N ILE A 412 29.22 16.09 -3.89
CA ILE A 412 30.47 15.45 -3.49
C ILE A 412 30.21 14.02 -3.00
N LEU A 413 29.19 13.82 -2.16
CA LEU A 413 28.87 12.50 -1.61
C LEU A 413 28.35 11.52 -2.68
N THR A 414 27.57 12.00 -3.65
CA THR A 414 27.07 11.16 -4.75
C THR A 414 28.17 10.74 -5.73
N SER A 415 29.30 11.46 -5.77
CA SER A 415 30.47 11.09 -6.58
C SER A 415 31.29 9.92 -6.01
N LEU A 416 31.03 9.51 -4.75
CA LEU A 416 31.75 8.42 -4.11
C LEU A 416 31.43 7.06 -4.76
N PRO A 417 32.39 6.11 -4.75
CA PRO A 417 32.13 4.76 -5.22
C PRO A 417 31.01 4.10 -4.41
N TYR A 418 30.10 3.39 -5.08
CA TYR A 418 28.85 2.87 -4.50
C TYR A 418 28.93 2.01 -3.20
N PRO A 419 30.01 1.29 -2.82
CA PRO A 419 30.05 0.70 -1.48
C PRO A 419 30.12 1.75 -0.35
N LEU A 420 30.51 2.98 -0.71
CA LEU A 420 30.71 4.15 0.15
C LEU A 420 29.75 5.32 -0.16
N ALA A 421 28.99 5.23 -1.25
CA ALA A 421 27.99 6.24 -1.58
C ALA A 421 26.87 6.30 -0.51
N PRO A 422 26.29 7.49 -0.28
CA PRO A 422 25.13 7.63 0.58
C PRO A 422 23.96 6.80 0.05
N LYS A 423 23.05 6.36 0.93
CA LYS A 423 21.75 5.88 0.46
C LYS A 423 21.07 7.07 -0.23
N GLY A 424 20.88 6.98 -1.54
CA GLY A 424 20.24 8.01 -2.35
C GLY A 424 18.78 8.22 -1.94
N LYS A 425 18.14 9.25 -2.51
CA LYS A 425 16.71 9.47 -2.31
C LYS A 425 15.96 8.18 -2.62
N LYS A 426 15.19 7.67 -1.65
CA LYS A 426 14.28 6.56 -1.92
C LYS A 426 13.32 7.02 -3.01
N GLY A 427 13.34 6.34 -4.15
CA GLY A 427 12.32 6.50 -5.18
C GLY A 427 10.94 6.17 -4.63
N TYR A 428 9.91 6.33 -5.45
CA TYR A 428 8.61 5.84 -5.05
C TYR A 428 8.64 4.33 -4.80
N LYS A 429 7.86 3.86 -3.82
CA LYS A 429 7.83 2.44 -3.45
C LYS A 429 7.31 1.62 -4.62
N THR A 430 8.12 0.67 -5.09
CA THR A 430 7.72 -0.26 -6.15
C THR A 430 6.84 -1.36 -5.58
N ALA A 431 6.14 -2.11 -6.44
CA ALA A 431 5.30 -3.20 -5.97
C ALA A 431 6.09 -4.25 -5.18
N ILE A 432 7.32 -4.59 -5.61
CA ILE A 432 8.20 -5.52 -4.86
C ILE A 432 8.59 -4.94 -3.50
N GLN A 433 8.96 -3.66 -3.42
CA GLN A 433 9.27 -3.02 -2.14
C GLN A 433 8.04 -3.00 -1.21
N CYS A 434 6.83 -2.87 -1.77
CA CYS A 434 5.59 -2.94 -1.01
C CYS A 434 5.35 -4.35 -0.46
N LEU A 435 5.59 -5.41 -1.25
CA LEU A 435 5.49 -6.80 -0.80
C LEU A 435 6.50 -7.14 0.30
N CYS A 436 7.71 -6.58 0.22
CA CYS A 436 8.79 -6.84 1.17
C CYS A 436 8.75 -5.95 2.43
N SER A 437 7.81 -4.99 2.50
CA SER A 437 7.70 -4.06 3.62
C SER A 437 6.80 -4.60 4.73
N LEU A 438 7.27 -4.44 5.98
CA LEU A 438 6.53 -4.76 7.20
C LEU A 438 5.70 -3.57 7.73
N GLU A 439 5.78 -2.39 7.09
CA GLU A 439 5.16 -1.15 7.54
C GLU A 439 3.73 -0.95 6.99
N PRO A 440 2.89 -0.12 7.66
CA PRO A 440 1.63 0.35 7.11
C PRO A 440 1.91 1.33 5.98
N LEU A 441 1.72 0.86 4.74
CA LEU A 441 2.06 1.61 3.53
C LEU A 441 0.95 2.57 3.07
N SER A 442 -0.31 2.24 3.35
CA SER A 442 -1.46 3.03 2.90
C SER A 442 -2.34 3.45 4.07
N ASN A 443 -2.87 4.67 3.98
CA ASN A 443 -3.87 5.20 4.90
C ASN A 443 -5.22 4.47 4.80
N THR A 444 -5.42 3.64 3.77
CA THR A 444 -6.59 2.75 3.61
C THR A 444 -6.51 1.47 4.47
N LEU A 445 -5.36 1.19 5.07
CA LEU A 445 -5.15 0.00 5.90
C LEU A 445 -5.46 0.33 7.36
N SER A 446 -6.12 -0.61 8.05
CA SER A 446 -6.34 -0.45 9.48
C SER A 446 -5.01 -0.59 10.23
N THR A 447 -4.72 0.34 11.13
CA THR A 447 -3.50 0.31 11.97
C THR A 447 -3.58 -0.67 13.14
N ARG A 448 -4.64 -1.50 13.22
CA ARG A 448 -4.78 -2.50 14.29
C ARG A 448 -3.75 -3.61 14.08
N VAL A 449 -2.93 -3.85 15.11
CA VAL A 449 -1.86 -4.86 15.11
C VAL A 449 -2.27 -6.23 14.54
N PRO A 450 -3.38 -6.88 14.96
CA PRO A 450 -3.75 -8.21 14.45
C PRO A 450 -4.26 -8.20 13.01
N ALA A 451 -4.72 -7.05 12.49
CA ALA A 451 -5.06 -6.93 11.08
C ALA A 451 -3.79 -6.80 10.25
N MET A 452 -2.81 -6.07 10.76
CA MET A 452 -1.55 -5.82 10.09
C MET A 452 -0.69 -7.08 9.94
N GLU A 453 -0.61 -7.90 10.98
CA GLU A 453 0.08 -9.19 10.93
C GLU A 453 -0.47 -10.09 9.82
N ARG A 454 -1.80 -10.19 9.71
CA ARG A 454 -2.46 -10.93 8.61
C ARG A 454 -2.11 -10.38 7.22
N ILE A 455 -2.03 -9.06 7.08
CA ILE A 455 -1.64 -8.43 5.81
C ILE A 455 -0.18 -8.77 5.49
N VAL A 456 0.72 -8.68 6.45
CA VAL A 456 2.14 -9.01 6.27
C VAL A 456 2.31 -10.48 5.86
N THR A 457 1.64 -11.42 6.53
CA THR A 457 1.68 -12.85 6.15
C THR A 457 1.24 -13.05 4.69
N ARG A 458 0.13 -12.42 4.28
CA ARG A 458 -0.34 -12.49 2.89
C ARG A 458 0.64 -11.85 1.89
N ARG A 459 1.28 -10.72 2.23
CA ARG A 459 2.33 -10.12 1.37
C ARG A 459 3.50 -11.09 1.17
N LEU A 460 3.90 -11.79 2.22
CA LEU A 460 4.96 -12.79 2.15
C LEU A 460 4.55 -14.03 1.34
N GLU A 461 3.27 -14.44 1.40
CA GLU A 461 2.74 -15.50 0.54
C GLU A 461 2.78 -15.10 -0.95
N MET A 462 2.47 -13.85 -1.27
CA MET A 462 2.57 -13.32 -2.64
C MET A 462 4.00 -13.31 -3.20
N LEU A 463 5.05 -13.40 -2.37
CA LEU A 463 6.42 -13.60 -2.87
C LEU A 463 6.64 -14.98 -3.49
N LYS A 464 5.74 -15.95 -3.22
CA LYS A 464 5.77 -17.28 -3.83
C LYS A 464 5.24 -17.28 -5.27
N LEU A 465 4.55 -16.21 -5.70
CA LEU A 465 4.10 -16.05 -7.08
C LEU A 465 5.27 -16.23 -8.04
N PHE A 466 5.03 -16.98 -9.12
CA PHE A 466 6.07 -17.43 -10.02
C PHE A 466 6.84 -16.26 -10.64
N GLU A 467 6.13 -15.22 -11.07
CA GLU A 467 6.67 -14.02 -11.69
C GLU A 467 7.61 -13.27 -10.73
N VAL A 468 7.16 -13.06 -9.49
CA VAL A 468 7.92 -12.35 -8.45
C VAL A 468 9.15 -13.16 -8.04
N LYS A 469 8.97 -14.46 -7.82
CA LYS A 469 10.05 -15.38 -7.45
C LYS A 469 11.14 -15.45 -8.53
N LEU A 470 10.75 -15.59 -9.80
CA LEU A 470 11.67 -15.64 -10.93
C LEU A 470 12.44 -14.32 -11.07
N LEU A 471 11.76 -13.19 -10.94
CA LEU A 471 12.36 -11.87 -10.98
C LEU A 471 13.41 -11.68 -9.88
N LEU A 472 13.07 -12.00 -8.62
CA LEU A 472 14.01 -11.89 -7.50
C LEU A 472 15.21 -12.84 -7.64
N GLN A 473 15.00 -14.04 -8.19
CA GLN A 473 16.09 -14.99 -8.45
C GLN A 473 17.03 -14.51 -9.55
N LYS A 474 16.50 -14.05 -10.69
CA LYS A 474 17.29 -13.47 -11.79
C LYS A 474 18.07 -12.24 -11.29
N LYS A 475 17.39 -11.31 -10.62
CA LYS A 475 18.00 -10.11 -10.03
C LYS A 475 19.16 -10.44 -9.09
N TRP A 476 18.99 -11.43 -8.20
CA TRP A 476 20.06 -11.90 -7.31
C TRP A 476 21.24 -12.52 -8.06
N LYS A 477 20.96 -13.39 -9.05
CA LYS A 477 21.98 -14.13 -9.79
C LYS A 477 22.89 -13.21 -10.61
N TYR A 478 22.32 -12.26 -11.35
CA TYR A 478 23.07 -11.45 -12.30
C TYR A 478 23.69 -10.18 -11.70
N VAL A 479 22.99 -9.49 -10.80
CA VAL A 479 23.41 -8.19 -10.26
C VAL A 479 23.74 -8.28 -8.78
N GLY A 480 22.80 -8.87 -8.02
CA GLY A 480 22.82 -8.88 -6.57
C GLY A 480 24.04 -9.47 -5.92
N LYS A 481 24.33 -10.73 -6.26
CA LYS A 481 25.41 -11.51 -5.63
C LYS A 481 26.75 -10.80 -5.75
N ARG A 482 27.05 -10.22 -6.91
CA ARG A 482 28.31 -9.50 -7.15
C ARG A 482 28.40 -8.23 -6.30
N ARG A 483 27.37 -7.38 -6.31
CA ARG A 483 27.34 -6.13 -5.53
C ARG A 483 27.40 -6.40 -4.03
N PHE A 484 26.66 -7.40 -3.57
CA PHE A 484 26.65 -7.83 -2.18
C PHE A 484 28.03 -8.32 -1.72
N MET A 485 28.71 -9.15 -2.52
CA MET A 485 30.06 -9.62 -2.20
C MET A 485 31.08 -8.48 -2.16
N ILE A 486 31.00 -7.50 -3.08
CA ILE A 486 31.88 -6.33 -3.04
C ILE A 486 31.67 -5.53 -1.74
N ARG A 487 30.42 -5.30 -1.32
CA ARG A 487 30.10 -4.63 -0.04
C ARG A 487 30.65 -5.41 1.15
N LEU A 488 30.54 -6.74 1.14
CA LEU A 488 31.11 -7.62 2.17
C LEU A 488 32.64 -7.51 2.20
N THR A 489 33.32 -7.58 1.05
CA THR A 489 34.78 -7.47 0.98
C THR A 489 35.27 -6.11 1.51
N VAL A 490 34.63 -5.00 1.12
CA VAL A 490 34.99 -3.66 1.65
C VAL A 490 34.80 -3.60 3.16
N TYR A 491 33.74 -4.22 3.68
CA TYR A 491 33.51 -4.28 5.11
C TYR A 491 34.54 -5.13 5.86
N LEU A 492 34.95 -6.28 5.30
CA LEU A 492 36.02 -7.09 5.86
C LEU A 492 37.36 -6.36 5.88
N VAL A 493 37.64 -5.53 4.86
CA VAL A 493 38.83 -4.65 4.86
C VAL A 493 38.74 -3.59 5.96
N PHE A 494 37.57 -2.97 6.17
CA PHE A 494 37.35 -2.06 7.30
C PHE A 494 37.58 -2.76 8.64
N LEU A 495 37.03 -3.96 8.80
CA LEU A 495 37.18 -4.75 10.02
C LEU A 495 38.65 -5.14 10.25
N PHE A 496 39.38 -5.49 9.19
CA PHE A 496 40.81 -5.75 9.26
C PHE A 496 41.58 -4.53 9.75
N PHE A 497 41.35 -3.34 9.16
CA PHE A 497 41.98 -2.10 9.64
C PHE A 497 41.63 -1.78 11.09
N LEU A 498 40.37 -1.96 11.50
CA LEU A 498 39.95 -1.73 12.88
C LEU A 498 40.67 -2.67 13.86
N ASN A 499 40.79 -3.96 13.54
CA ASN A 499 41.50 -4.92 14.39
C ASN A 499 43.01 -4.61 14.46
N VAL A 500 43.62 -4.24 13.33
CA VAL A 500 45.02 -3.80 13.28
C VAL A 500 45.25 -2.62 14.23
N THR A 501 44.40 -1.60 14.19
CA THR A 501 44.49 -0.43 15.08
C THR A 501 44.38 -0.81 16.57
N THR A 502 43.55 -1.79 16.92
CA THR A 502 43.36 -2.21 18.32
C THR A 502 44.42 -3.16 18.86
N LEU A 503 45.11 -3.91 17.99
CA LEU A 503 46.09 -4.93 18.39
C LEU A 503 47.48 -4.35 18.68
N PHE A 504 47.84 -3.24 18.05
CA PHE A 504 49.14 -2.61 18.26
C PHE A 504 49.15 -1.72 19.51
N GLU A 505 50.14 -1.92 20.38
CA GLU A 505 50.33 -1.09 21.57
C GLU A 505 50.55 0.38 21.19
N ARG A 506 49.93 1.30 21.94
CA ARG A 506 50.07 2.76 21.78
C ARG A 506 51.52 3.24 21.76
N ASN A 507 52.41 2.54 22.46
CA ASN A 507 53.85 2.83 22.49
C ASN A 507 54.56 2.55 21.16
N ALA A 508 53.96 1.80 20.23
CA ALA A 508 54.52 1.54 18.91
C ALA A 508 54.81 2.82 18.13
N TYR A 509 54.07 3.92 18.36
CA TYR A 509 54.37 5.23 17.76
C TYR A 509 55.69 5.85 18.26
N ARG A 510 56.13 5.51 19.47
CA ARG A 510 57.29 6.10 20.12
C ARG A 510 58.52 5.20 20.06
N THR A 511 58.34 3.87 20.10
CA THR A 511 59.43 2.88 20.18
C THR A 511 59.40 1.84 19.05
N GLY A 512 58.40 1.88 18.16
CA GLY A 512 58.26 0.90 17.08
C GLY A 512 59.21 1.15 15.90
N SER A 513 59.47 0.09 15.14
CA SER A 513 60.14 0.21 13.83
C SER A 513 59.31 1.07 12.88
N ILE A 514 60.00 1.84 12.02
CA ILE A 514 59.38 2.77 11.05
C ILE A 514 58.28 2.07 10.23
N ALA A 515 58.48 0.80 9.86
CA ALA A 515 57.50 0.01 9.12
C ALA A 515 56.18 -0.19 9.88
N HIS A 516 56.24 -0.38 11.21
CA HIS A 516 55.06 -0.56 12.06
C HIS A 516 54.29 0.75 12.20
N VAL A 517 54.99 1.88 12.35
CA VAL A 517 54.38 3.22 12.42
C VAL A 517 53.66 3.57 11.12
N ILE A 518 54.26 3.25 9.97
CA ILE A 518 53.63 3.48 8.65
C ILE A 518 52.37 2.61 8.50
N LEU A 519 52.46 1.31 8.83
CA LEU A 519 51.31 0.41 8.74
C LEU A 519 50.15 0.86 9.64
N LEU A 520 50.47 1.27 10.88
CA LEU A 520 49.49 1.74 11.85
C LEU A 520 48.84 3.06 11.40
N GLY A 521 49.65 4.01 10.89
CA GLY A 521 49.14 5.26 10.32
C GLY A 521 48.20 5.03 9.14
N ILE A 522 48.51 4.09 8.24
CA ILE A 522 47.63 3.72 7.13
C ILE A 522 46.33 3.09 7.64
N ALA A 523 46.41 2.17 8.61
CA ALA A 523 45.25 1.51 9.17
C ALA A 523 44.31 2.48 9.92
N GLU A 524 44.87 3.41 10.71
CA GLU A 524 44.10 4.43 11.42
C GLU A 524 43.42 5.41 10.47
N VAL A 525 44.18 5.96 9.52
CA VAL A 525 43.62 6.90 8.51
C VAL A 525 42.56 6.19 7.65
N GLY A 526 42.82 4.95 7.24
CA GLY A 526 41.86 4.13 6.49
C GLY A 526 40.59 3.84 7.29
N CYS A 527 40.72 3.40 8.54
CA CYS A 527 39.59 3.11 9.41
C CYS A 527 38.75 4.36 9.70
N PHE A 528 39.40 5.46 10.09
CA PHE A 528 38.71 6.72 10.39
C PHE A 528 38.08 7.34 9.14
N GLY A 529 38.75 7.27 7.98
CA GLY A 529 38.22 7.74 6.71
C GLY A 529 36.95 6.99 6.29
N LEU A 530 36.97 5.66 6.34
CA LEU A 530 35.80 4.82 6.02
C LEU A 530 34.67 5.04 7.03
N ALA A 531 34.99 5.14 8.33
CA ALA A 531 34.02 5.45 9.38
C ALA A 531 33.38 6.83 9.19
N THR A 532 34.16 7.82 8.74
CA THR A 532 33.69 9.19 8.47
C THR A 532 32.70 9.23 7.32
N VAL A 533 33.03 8.58 6.21
CA VAL A 533 32.13 8.49 5.06
C VAL A 533 30.83 7.80 5.47
N LYS A 534 30.90 6.71 6.23
CA LYS A 534 29.71 6.01 6.73
C LYS A 534 28.87 6.87 7.67
N PHE A 535 29.51 7.57 8.62
CA PHE A 535 28.81 8.45 9.55
C PHE A 535 28.09 9.61 8.86
N MET A 536 28.76 10.24 7.88
CA MET A 536 28.16 11.31 7.08
C MET A 536 26.93 10.80 6.31
N ASN A 537 27.04 9.61 5.72
CA ASN A 537 25.94 8.98 5.00
C ASN A 537 24.74 8.67 5.90
N GLU A 538 24.96 8.13 7.09
CA GLU A 538 23.90 7.80 8.04
C GLU A 538 23.26 9.06 8.63
N THR A 539 24.08 10.08 8.96
CA THR A 539 23.59 11.37 9.47
C THR A 539 22.73 12.10 8.45
N ASN A 540 23.13 12.11 7.18
CA ASN A 540 22.35 12.72 6.11
C ASN A 540 20.99 12.02 5.91
N GLN A 541 20.93 10.70 6.02
CA GLN A 541 19.67 9.97 5.94
C GLN A 541 18.75 10.24 7.14
N LEU A 542 19.34 10.32 8.34
CA LEU A 542 18.61 10.67 9.56
C LEU A 542 17.96 12.05 9.44
N ILE A 543 18.67 13.03 8.88
CA ILE A 543 18.16 14.40 8.66
C ILE A 543 17.05 14.40 7.60
N LEU A 544 17.24 13.68 6.48
CA LEU A 544 16.28 13.68 5.38
C LEU A 544 14.97 12.97 5.73
N ASN A 545 15.02 11.85 6.47
CA ASN A 545 13.85 11.02 6.74
C ASN A 545 13.89 10.37 8.14
N PHE A 546 13.97 11.17 9.21
CA PHE A 546 14.00 10.69 10.60
C PHE A 546 12.90 9.67 10.93
N LYS A 547 11.67 9.94 10.48
CA LYS A 547 10.52 9.05 10.70
C LYS A 547 10.71 7.70 10.01
N SER A 548 11.16 7.67 8.76
CA SER A 548 11.43 6.40 8.05
C SER A 548 12.63 5.66 8.65
N TYR A 549 13.64 6.38 9.13
CA TYR A 549 14.85 5.79 9.71
C TYR A 549 14.57 4.98 10.98
N THR A 550 13.67 5.52 11.83
CA THR A 550 13.29 4.91 13.11
C THR A 550 12.23 3.81 12.95
N THR A 551 11.45 3.82 11.88
CA THR A 551 10.39 2.81 11.63
C THR A 551 10.87 1.58 10.87
N GLU A 552 12.04 1.63 10.21
CA GLU A 552 12.60 0.47 9.51
C GLU A 552 12.71 -0.76 10.42
N ALA A 553 12.38 -1.92 9.85
CA ALA A 553 12.39 -3.22 10.52
C ALA A 553 13.41 -4.16 9.85
N GLY A 554 13.73 -5.27 10.51
CA GLY A 554 14.60 -6.31 9.95
C GLY A 554 16.04 -5.87 9.69
N ALA A 555 16.54 -6.15 8.48
CA ALA A 555 17.91 -5.90 8.09
C ALA A 555 18.26 -4.40 8.02
N GLY A 556 17.31 -3.54 7.67
CA GLY A 556 17.50 -2.08 7.65
C GLY A 556 17.76 -1.52 9.04
N ARG A 557 17.00 -1.99 10.05
CA ARG A 557 17.23 -1.61 11.46
C ARG A 557 18.60 -2.04 11.95
N LEU A 558 19.00 -3.27 11.63
CA LEU A 558 20.30 -3.80 12.02
C LEU A 558 21.44 -2.99 11.37
N ASP A 559 21.31 -2.65 10.08
CA ASP A 559 22.25 -1.79 9.34
C ASP A 559 22.38 -0.43 10.01
N ASN A 560 21.26 0.26 10.21
CA ASN A 560 21.19 1.61 10.79
C ASN A 560 21.76 1.64 12.22
N VAL A 561 21.30 0.76 13.11
CA VAL A 561 21.73 0.75 14.53
C VAL A 561 23.20 0.43 14.67
N CYS A 562 23.71 -0.61 14.00
CA CYS A 562 25.11 -1.01 14.17
C CYS A 562 26.06 0.00 13.52
N THR A 563 25.75 0.51 12.32
CA THR A 563 26.60 1.50 11.65
C THR A 563 26.63 2.83 12.40
N PHE A 564 25.48 3.30 12.90
CA PHE A 564 25.42 4.52 13.69
C PHE A 564 26.19 4.37 15.02
N MET A 565 25.98 3.28 15.76
CA MET A 565 26.71 3.04 17.02
C MET A 565 28.21 2.87 16.83
N THR A 566 28.65 2.12 15.80
CA THR A 566 30.09 1.97 15.52
C THR A 566 30.73 3.30 15.14
N SER A 567 30.14 4.05 14.22
CA SER A 567 30.66 5.35 13.80
C SER A 567 30.70 6.34 14.96
N THR A 568 29.61 6.52 15.71
CA THR A 568 29.58 7.47 16.85
C THR A 568 30.59 7.10 17.93
N SER A 569 30.72 5.80 18.25
CA SER A 569 31.68 5.34 19.26
C SER A 569 33.13 5.53 18.81
N LEU A 570 33.45 5.32 17.53
CA LEU A 570 34.78 5.62 16.96
C LEU A 570 35.11 7.11 17.00
N TYR A 571 34.15 7.98 16.69
CA TYR A 571 34.35 9.43 16.81
C TYR A 571 34.59 9.84 18.25
N LEU A 572 33.82 9.30 19.19
CA LEU A 572 33.99 9.61 20.61
C LEU A 572 35.35 9.11 21.13
N SER A 573 35.80 7.92 20.70
CA SER A 573 37.14 7.41 20.97
C SER A 573 38.23 8.37 20.44
N ALA A 574 38.09 8.87 19.20
CA ALA A 574 39.02 9.84 18.62
C ALA A 574 39.04 11.19 19.39
N VAL A 575 37.89 11.66 19.86
CA VAL A 575 37.79 12.87 20.72
C VAL A 575 38.47 12.63 22.07
N MET A 576 38.27 11.47 22.70
CA MET A 576 38.92 11.12 23.96
C MET A 576 40.44 10.95 23.82
N ARG A 577 40.90 10.47 22.66
CA ARG A 577 42.32 10.48 22.30
C ARG A 577 42.87 11.89 22.24
N ALA A 578 42.13 12.84 21.65
CA ALA A 578 42.54 14.25 21.59
C ALA A 578 42.61 14.92 22.97
N THR A 579 41.76 14.52 23.91
CA THR A 579 41.76 15.01 25.31
C THR A 579 42.69 14.22 26.25
N GLN A 580 43.46 13.25 25.73
CA GLN A 580 44.42 12.42 26.48
C GLN A 580 43.77 11.60 27.62
N HIS A 581 42.51 11.18 27.47
CA HIS A 581 41.81 10.32 28.45
C HIS A 581 41.84 8.85 28.02
N GLU A 582 42.92 8.14 28.38
CA GLU A 582 43.22 6.78 27.88
C GLU A 582 42.14 5.74 28.22
N ASN A 583 41.66 5.71 29.47
CA ASN A 583 40.66 4.74 29.90
C ASN A 583 39.30 4.88 29.17
N LEU A 584 38.93 6.11 28.80
CA LEU A 584 37.67 6.38 28.11
C LEU A 584 37.79 6.08 26.62
N GLU A 585 38.95 6.37 26.02
CA GLU A 585 39.25 6.01 24.64
C GLU A 585 39.07 4.50 24.41
N ASP A 586 39.69 3.68 25.25
CA ASP A 586 39.64 2.23 25.17
C ASP A 586 38.22 1.70 25.39
N ALA A 587 37.47 2.30 26.31
CA ALA A 587 36.07 1.93 26.55
C ALA A 587 35.19 2.15 25.31
N PHE A 588 35.31 3.31 24.64
CA PHE A 588 34.56 3.59 23.42
C PHE A 588 35.06 2.78 22.21
N ALA A 589 36.36 2.49 22.13
CA ALA A 589 36.91 1.60 21.11
C ALA A 589 36.37 0.17 21.27
N ALA A 590 36.28 -0.34 22.50
CA ALA A 590 35.72 -1.66 22.78
C ALA A 590 34.24 -1.76 22.39
N ILE A 591 33.44 -0.73 22.69
CA ILE A 591 32.04 -0.67 22.28
C ILE A 591 31.93 -0.68 20.74
N ALA A 592 32.77 0.11 20.06
CA ALA A 592 32.81 0.14 18.60
C ALA A 592 33.15 -1.25 18.01
N LEU A 593 34.12 -1.96 18.59
CA LEU A 593 34.52 -3.28 18.13
C LEU A 593 33.38 -4.30 18.25
N ILE A 594 32.66 -4.30 19.37
CA ILE A 594 31.51 -5.18 19.57
C ILE A 594 30.46 -4.93 18.48
N PHE A 595 30.01 -3.69 18.31
CA PHE A 595 28.99 -3.38 17.30
C PHE A 595 29.47 -3.63 15.86
N ALA A 596 30.77 -3.51 15.58
CA ALA A 596 31.34 -3.84 14.27
C ALA A 596 31.22 -5.34 14.00
N TRP A 597 31.61 -6.21 14.94
CA TRP A 597 31.42 -7.64 14.77
C TRP A 597 29.94 -8.04 14.70
N PHE A 598 29.06 -7.40 15.47
CA PHE A 598 27.61 -7.63 15.38
C PHE A 598 27.04 -7.24 14.02
N TYR A 599 27.60 -6.25 13.34
CA TYR A 599 27.18 -5.91 11.97
C TYR A 599 27.48 -7.04 10.97
N LEU A 600 28.35 -8.01 11.28
CA LEU A 600 28.55 -9.18 10.41
C LEU A 600 27.25 -10.02 10.24
N PHE A 601 26.33 -9.98 11.21
CA PHE A 601 25.02 -10.60 11.09
C PHE A 601 24.18 -10.01 9.95
N PHE A 602 24.38 -8.73 9.60
CA PHE A 602 23.77 -8.12 8.42
C PHE A 602 24.15 -8.88 7.14
N PHE A 603 25.40 -9.32 7.03
CA PHE A 603 25.84 -10.10 5.86
C PHE A 603 25.39 -11.55 5.91
N LEU A 604 25.22 -12.13 7.09
CA LEU A 604 24.65 -13.48 7.24
C LEU A 604 23.19 -13.57 6.76
N LEU A 605 22.44 -12.46 6.80
CA LEU A 605 21.09 -12.36 6.22
C LEU A 605 21.07 -12.56 4.69
N GLY A 606 22.17 -12.29 3.98
CA GLY A 606 22.23 -12.43 2.52
C GLY A 606 22.28 -13.89 2.03
N PHE A 607 22.74 -14.82 2.87
CA PHE A 607 22.92 -16.22 2.49
C PHE A 607 21.70 -17.07 2.84
N ARG A 608 21.34 -18.01 1.94
CA ARG A 608 20.17 -18.90 2.13
C ARG A 608 20.30 -19.82 3.34
N SER A 609 21.51 -20.30 3.63
CA SER A 609 21.74 -21.25 4.72
C SER A 609 21.65 -20.61 6.11
N THR A 610 22.06 -19.34 6.25
CA THR A 610 22.16 -18.66 7.54
C THR A 610 21.06 -17.63 7.76
N GLY A 611 20.48 -17.07 6.69
CA GLY A 611 19.54 -15.95 6.78
C GLY A 611 18.26 -16.25 7.58
N PRO A 612 17.51 -17.32 7.28
CA PRO A 612 16.32 -17.69 8.06
C PRO A 612 16.63 -17.89 9.55
N PHE A 613 17.77 -18.51 9.86
CA PHE A 613 18.25 -18.71 11.23
C PHE A 613 18.55 -17.39 11.95
N VAL A 614 19.20 -16.43 11.28
CA VAL A 614 19.47 -15.09 11.86
C VAL A 614 18.17 -14.34 12.13
N ILE A 615 17.19 -14.41 11.22
CA ILE A 615 15.87 -13.79 11.41
C ILE A 615 15.14 -14.38 12.62
N MET A 616 15.21 -15.70 12.80
CA MET A 616 14.65 -16.39 13.95
C MET A 616 15.28 -15.89 15.26
N ILE A 617 16.62 -15.81 15.33
CA ILE A 617 17.32 -15.28 16.51
C ILE A 617 16.90 -13.84 16.82
N LEU A 618 16.91 -12.94 15.82
CA LEU A 618 16.59 -11.53 16.04
C LEU A 618 15.14 -11.34 16.53
N ASN A 619 14.20 -12.14 16.01
CA ASN A 619 12.81 -12.10 16.46
C ASN A 619 12.64 -12.66 17.87
N MET A 620 13.33 -13.75 18.21
CA MET A 620 13.32 -14.33 19.56
C MET A 620 13.84 -13.33 20.59
N ILE A 621 14.94 -12.62 20.28
CA ILE A 621 15.50 -11.60 21.18
C ILE A 621 14.51 -10.45 21.42
N MET A 622 13.86 -9.94 20.37
CA MET A 622 13.01 -8.77 20.50
C MET A 622 11.67 -9.03 21.19
N ASN A 623 11.03 -10.17 20.92
CA ASN A 623 9.67 -10.43 21.39
C ASN A 623 9.61 -11.31 22.64
N ASP A 624 10.47 -12.33 22.73
CA ASP A 624 10.38 -13.36 23.77
C ASP A 624 11.30 -13.02 24.95
N ILE A 625 12.55 -12.66 24.68
CA ILE A 625 13.54 -12.35 25.73
C ILE A 625 13.17 -11.06 26.49
N VAL A 626 12.61 -10.03 25.83
CA VAL A 626 12.27 -8.75 26.50
C VAL A 626 11.20 -8.93 27.58
N ARG A 627 10.15 -9.72 27.31
CA ARG A 627 9.09 -10.03 28.29
C ARG A 627 9.67 -10.75 29.50
N PHE A 628 10.66 -11.60 29.27
CA PHE A 628 11.32 -12.35 30.31
C PHE A 628 12.30 -11.51 31.13
N ILE A 629 13.07 -10.63 30.49
CA ILE A 629 13.96 -9.67 31.17
C ILE A 629 13.15 -8.87 32.19
N PHE A 630 11.89 -8.51 31.90
CA PHE A 630 11.03 -7.83 32.87
C PHE A 630 10.76 -8.66 34.14
N VAL A 631 10.45 -9.96 33.98
CA VAL A 631 10.26 -10.88 35.11
C VAL A 631 11.56 -11.06 35.89
N TYR A 632 12.68 -11.23 35.19
CA TYR A 632 14.01 -11.37 35.80
C TYR A 632 14.41 -10.12 36.60
N VAL A 633 14.22 -8.91 36.04
CA VAL A 633 14.54 -7.66 36.71
C VAL A 633 13.73 -7.49 38.00
N ALA A 634 12.46 -7.89 38.02
CA ALA A 634 11.63 -7.85 39.23
C ALA A 634 12.16 -8.78 40.35
N ILE A 635 12.52 -10.02 40.00
CA ILE A 635 13.11 -10.98 40.94
C ILE A 635 14.46 -10.47 41.45
N MET A 636 15.33 -10.05 40.53
CA MET A 636 16.65 -9.51 40.85
C MET A 636 16.56 -8.29 41.78
N ALA A 637 15.65 -7.35 41.52
CA ALA A 637 15.44 -6.18 42.37
C ALA A 637 15.04 -6.61 43.79
N GLY A 638 14.07 -7.53 43.93
CA GLY A 638 13.61 -8.05 45.21
C GLY A 638 14.73 -8.72 46.03
N PHE A 639 15.48 -9.64 45.42
CA PHE A 639 16.59 -10.31 46.10
C PHE A 639 17.76 -9.36 46.39
N SER A 640 18.05 -8.39 45.50
CA SER A 640 19.09 -7.38 45.73
C SER A 640 18.78 -6.51 46.94
N GLN A 641 17.51 -6.11 47.11
CA GLN A 641 17.08 -5.28 48.22
C GLN A 641 17.04 -6.07 49.52
N ALA A 642 16.65 -7.34 49.47
CA ALA A 642 16.68 -8.25 50.62
C ALA A 642 18.12 -8.47 51.12
N LEU A 643 19.05 -8.76 50.22
CA LEU A 643 20.46 -8.97 50.56
C LEU A 643 21.12 -7.69 51.07
N TYR A 644 20.82 -6.53 50.46
CA TYR A 644 21.26 -5.23 50.95
C TYR A 644 20.79 -4.96 52.39
N LEU A 645 19.56 -5.37 52.74
CA LEU A 645 19.04 -5.20 54.10
C LEU A 645 19.70 -6.15 55.11
N VAL A 646 19.82 -7.43 54.74
CA VAL A 646 20.32 -8.48 55.63
C VAL A 646 21.81 -8.31 55.89
N GLN A 647 22.58 -7.97 54.86
CA GLN A 647 24.03 -7.93 54.92
C GLN A 647 24.59 -6.54 55.21
N ASP A 648 24.12 -5.50 54.51
CA ASP A 648 24.72 -4.17 54.54
C ASP A 648 24.00 -3.20 55.50
N GLY A 649 22.91 -3.63 56.16
CA GLY A 649 22.28 -2.87 57.25
C GLY A 649 21.85 -1.44 56.87
N ARG A 650 21.57 -1.18 55.59
CA ARG A 650 21.27 0.13 55.00
C ARG A 650 22.47 1.08 54.81
N ALA A 651 23.66 0.55 54.47
CA ALA A 651 24.90 1.30 54.26
C ALA A 651 24.93 2.30 53.07
N GLY A 652 23.84 2.46 52.32
CA GLY A 652 23.69 3.49 51.28
C GLY A 652 23.43 2.95 49.86
N VAL A 653 23.20 3.87 48.92
CA VAL A 653 22.81 3.50 47.54
C VAL A 653 23.95 2.83 46.75
N LYS A 654 25.20 3.18 47.04
CA LYS A 654 26.38 2.61 46.35
C LYS A 654 26.54 1.11 46.63
N THR A 655 26.27 0.67 47.85
CA THR A 655 26.32 -0.76 48.22
C THR A 655 25.15 -1.52 47.62
N LEU A 656 23.94 -0.95 47.57
CA LEU A 656 22.82 -1.54 46.82
C LEU A 656 23.18 -1.76 45.34
N LEU A 657 23.78 -0.76 44.68
CA LEU A 657 24.21 -0.88 43.29
C LEU A 657 25.29 -1.96 43.11
N HIS A 658 26.21 -2.07 44.06
CA HIS A 658 27.20 -3.15 44.08
C HIS A 658 26.53 -4.53 44.19
N ARG A 659 25.52 -4.69 45.05
CA ARG A 659 24.75 -5.95 45.16
C ARG A 659 23.97 -6.27 43.89
N ILE A 660 23.33 -5.29 43.28
CA ILE A 660 22.66 -5.45 41.98
C ILE A 660 23.67 -5.94 40.93
N ARG A 661 24.85 -5.31 40.82
CA ARG A 661 25.91 -5.74 39.88
C ARG A 661 26.36 -7.17 40.14
N MET A 662 26.59 -7.54 41.39
CA MET A 662 27.03 -8.90 41.76
C MET A 662 25.96 -9.95 41.43
N LEU A 663 24.69 -9.67 41.72
CA LEU A 663 23.58 -10.58 41.39
C LEU A 663 23.37 -10.72 39.89
N VAL A 664 23.54 -9.66 39.09
CA VAL A 664 23.50 -9.75 37.63
C VAL A 664 24.55 -10.75 37.14
N ILE A 665 25.79 -10.63 37.61
CA ILE A 665 26.88 -11.54 37.21
C ILE A 665 26.55 -12.97 37.65
N ALA A 666 26.24 -13.16 38.94
CA ALA A 666 25.89 -14.46 39.50
C ALA A 666 24.70 -15.14 38.79
N GLY A 667 23.69 -14.38 38.39
CA GLY A 667 22.49 -14.91 37.73
C GLY A 667 22.75 -15.41 36.31
N PHE A 668 23.64 -14.77 35.55
CA PHE A 668 23.95 -15.16 34.17
C PHE A 668 25.11 -16.15 34.04
N THR A 669 26.14 -16.03 34.89
CA THR A 669 27.32 -16.92 34.82
C THR A 669 27.16 -18.16 35.69
N GLY A 670 26.24 -18.14 36.67
CA GLY A 670 26.14 -19.19 37.69
C GLY A 670 27.33 -19.23 38.66
N GLU A 671 28.28 -18.31 38.51
CA GLU A 671 29.48 -18.23 39.34
C GLU A 671 29.22 -17.31 40.53
N VAL A 672 29.28 -17.88 41.74
CA VAL A 672 29.09 -17.13 42.98
C VAL A 672 30.35 -17.27 43.82
N ASN A 673 31.08 -16.17 43.98
CA ASN A 673 32.19 -16.08 44.92
C ASN A 673 31.64 -16.08 46.35
N TYR A 674 31.42 -17.27 46.89
CA TYR A 674 30.88 -17.50 48.23
C TYR A 674 31.81 -17.01 49.34
N ASP A 675 33.13 -17.13 49.15
CA ASP A 675 34.12 -17.00 50.23
C ASP A 675 34.39 -15.57 50.71
N ASP A 676 34.35 -14.57 49.84
CA ASP A 676 34.73 -13.19 50.23
C ASP A 676 33.54 -12.34 50.67
N ASN A 677 32.37 -12.58 50.08
CA ASN A 677 31.24 -11.66 50.16
C ASN A 677 30.05 -12.18 50.96
N TYR A 678 29.91 -13.47 51.26
CA TYR A 678 28.66 -13.99 51.86
C TYR A 678 28.84 -14.65 53.23
N THR A 679 30.09 -14.74 53.69
CA THR A 679 30.55 -15.27 54.99
C THR A 679 30.85 -14.17 56.01
N SER A 680 30.95 -12.90 55.59
CA SER A 680 31.38 -11.77 56.45
C SER A 680 30.23 -10.82 56.83
N GLY A 681 28.97 -11.26 56.71
CA GLY A 681 27.78 -10.45 56.96
C GLY A 681 27.23 -10.53 58.38
N ARG A 682 26.31 -9.63 58.73
CA ARG A 682 25.65 -9.62 60.05
C ARG A 682 24.80 -10.87 60.30
N MET A 683 24.19 -11.42 59.25
CA MET A 683 23.32 -12.61 59.31
C MET A 683 23.71 -13.64 58.24
N ASN A 684 24.85 -14.29 58.42
CA ASN A 684 25.46 -15.19 57.44
C ASN A 684 24.54 -16.31 56.94
N THR A 685 23.87 -17.01 57.85
CA THR A 685 22.99 -18.14 57.48
C THR A 685 21.83 -17.68 56.60
N LEU A 686 21.22 -16.53 56.89
CA LEU A 686 20.10 -16.00 56.11
C LEU A 686 20.55 -15.55 54.72
N THR A 687 21.72 -14.90 54.62
CA THR A 687 22.33 -14.49 53.36
C THR A 687 22.62 -15.69 52.46
N GLN A 688 23.21 -16.76 53.01
CA GLN A 688 23.49 -18.00 52.26
C GLN A 688 22.22 -18.66 51.73
N VAL A 689 21.17 -18.74 52.55
CA VAL A 689 19.87 -19.29 52.14
C VAL A 689 19.21 -18.45 51.05
N LEU A 690 19.25 -17.11 51.16
CA LEU A 690 18.69 -16.21 50.15
C LEU A 690 19.46 -16.28 48.83
N MET A 691 20.80 -16.37 48.87
CA MET A 691 21.63 -16.54 47.68
C MET A 691 21.38 -17.89 46.99
N LEU A 692 21.31 -18.98 47.76
CA LEU A 692 20.98 -20.29 47.22
C LEU A 692 19.58 -20.30 46.59
N GLY A 693 18.59 -19.71 47.26
CA GLY A 693 17.23 -19.55 46.75
C GLY A 693 17.18 -18.75 45.45
N TYR A 694 17.95 -17.66 45.36
CA TYR A 694 18.08 -16.85 44.15
C TYR A 694 18.65 -17.67 42.99
N ILE A 695 19.76 -18.40 43.18
CA ILE A 695 20.40 -19.19 42.12
C ILE A 695 19.45 -20.28 41.61
N ILE A 696 18.80 -21.03 42.50
CA ILE A 696 17.86 -22.08 42.11
C ILE A 696 16.69 -21.49 41.33
N LEU A 697 16.10 -20.40 41.82
CA LEU A 697 14.98 -19.74 41.18
C LEU A 697 15.34 -19.22 39.78
N VAL A 698 16.50 -18.56 39.64
CA VAL A 698 16.97 -18.04 38.35
C VAL A 698 17.30 -19.17 37.39
N MET A 699 17.92 -20.27 37.85
CA MET A 699 18.20 -21.42 36.97
C MET A 699 16.92 -22.09 36.46
N ILE A 700 15.92 -22.27 37.32
CA ILE A 700 14.60 -22.78 36.89
C ILE A 700 13.97 -21.83 35.87
N LEU A 701 14.03 -20.54 36.13
CA LEU A 701 13.47 -19.51 35.27
C LEU A 701 14.17 -19.49 33.89
N LEU A 702 15.51 -19.59 33.83
CA LEU A 702 16.29 -19.65 32.58
C LEU A 702 16.03 -20.93 31.78
N VAL A 703 15.92 -22.09 32.44
CA VAL A 703 15.60 -23.36 31.76
C VAL A 703 14.17 -23.33 31.22
N ASN A 704 13.21 -22.85 32.01
CA ASN A 704 11.82 -22.72 31.58
C ASN A 704 11.66 -21.77 30.39
N LEU A 705 12.47 -20.71 30.33
CA LEU A 705 12.56 -19.82 29.17
C LEU A 705 13.08 -20.56 27.93
N LEU A 706 14.18 -21.29 28.07
CA LEU A 706 14.83 -21.98 26.95
C LEU A 706 13.89 -23.01 26.30
N ILE A 707 13.17 -23.77 27.13
CA ILE A 707 12.21 -24.80 26.68
C ILE A 707 11.00 -24.16 26.00
N ALA A 708 10.42 -23.11 26.60
CA ALA A 708 9.22 -22.46 26.05
C ALA A 708 9.48 -21.75 24.72
N MET A 709 10.67 -21.14 24.55
CA MET A 709 11.04 -20.51 23.29
C MET A 709 11.35 -21.55 22.22
N MET A 710 12.27 -22.50 22.45
CA MET A 710 12.67 -23.42 21.38
C MET A 710 11.57 -24.40 20.95
N GLY A 711 10.62 -24.75 21.83
CA GLY A 711 9.56 -25.74 21.51
C GLY A 711 8.52 -25.25 20.50
N ASN A 712 7.86 -24.13 20.78
CA ASN A 712 6.74 -23.64 19.96
C ASN A 712 7.20 -22.69 18.86
N THR A 713 8.18 -21.83 19.14
CA THR A 713 8.55 -20.80 18.18
C THR A 713 9.47 -21.33 17.08
N TYR A 714 10.30 -22.34 17.33
CA TYR A 714 11.20 -22.89 16.28
C TYR A 714 10.43 -23.50 15.11
N SER A 715 9.41 -24.33 15.38
CA SER A 715 8.67 -25.06 14.34
C SER A 715 7.79 -24.12 13.49
N GLU A 716 7.09 -23.19 14.13
CA GLU A 716 6.27 -22.18 13.43
C GLU A 716 7.13 -21.12 12.71
N ILE A 717 8.20 -20.63 13.36
CA ILE A 717 9.06 -19.59 12.77
C ILE A 717 9.86 -20.14 11.59
N LEU A 718 10.26 -21.42 11.55
CA LEU A 718 11.13 -21.90 10.48
C LEU A 718 10.48 -21.73 9.08
N GLN A 719 9.21 -22.11 8.92
CA GLN A 719 8.53 -22.02 7.62
C GLN A 719 8.24 -20.57 7.23
N GLU A 720 7.85 -19.71 8.18
CA GLU A 720 7.65 -18.29 7.92
C GLU A 720 8.97 -17.54 7.66
N SER A 721 10.06 -17.96 8.33
CA SER A 721 11.37 -17.32 8.26
C SER A 721 12.00 -17.41 6.87
N GLU A 722 11.67 -18.44 6.08
CA GLU A 722 12.13 -18.51 4.69
C GLU A 722 11.54 -17.39 3.83
N GLN A 723 10.23 -17.12 3.97
CA GLN A 723 9.59 -16.05 3.20
C GLN A 723 10.02 -14.68 3.68
N ARG A 724 10.14 -14.50 5.01
CA ARG A 724 10.73 -13.30 5.61
C ARG A 724 12.17 -13.09 5.12
N TRP A 725 12.96 -14.16 5.00
CA TRP A 725 14.31 -14.09 4.46
C TRP A 725 14.35 -13.64 3.00
N VAL A 726 13.45 -14.14 2.15
CA VAL A 726 13.36 -13.68 0.76
C VAL A 726 13.02 -12.19 0.69
N ALA A 727 12.09 -11.72 1.53
CA ALA A 727 11.73 -10.31 1.65
C ALA A 727 12.91 -9.45 2.13
N GLU A 728 13.59 -9.86 3.19
CA GLU A 728 14.78 -9.16 3.72
C GLU A 728 15.91 -9.09 2.70
N ARG A 729 16.14 -10.17 1.94
CA ARG A 729 17.13 -10.17 0.86
C ARG A 729 16.76 -9.19 -0.25
N ALA A 730 15.48 -9.06 -0.59
CA ALA A 730 15.00 -8.06 -1.55
C ALA A 730 15.14 -6.63 -1.00
N ASN A 731 14.91 -6.41 0.30
CA ASN A 731 15.14 -5.13 0.96
C ASN A 731 16.63 -4.75 0.96
N ILE A 732 17.53 -5.68 1.29
CA ILE A 732 18.99 -5.47 1.21
C ILE A 732 19.39 -5.08 -0.22
N MET A 733 18.84 -5.78 -1.22
CA MET A 733 19.09 -5.46 -2.63
C MET A 733 18.65 -4.03 -2.97
N SER A 734 17.44 -3.66 -2.57
CA SER A 734 16.91 -2.32 -2.82
C SER A 734 17.78 -1.25 -2.15
N THR A 735 18.31 -1.51 -0.95
CA THR A 735 19.23 -0.58 -0.27
C THR A 735 20.53 -0.41 -1.04
N ILE A 736 21.08 -1.50 -1.59
CA ILE A 736 22.29 -1.44 -2.44
C ILE A 736 22.01 -0.68 -3.74
N GLU A 737 20.82 -0.82 -4.33
CA GLU A 737 20.44 -0.09 -5.54
C GLU A 737 20.27 1.40 -5.29
N ASN A 738 19.70 1.78 -4.15
CA ASN A 738 19.57 3.19 -3.78
C ASN A 738 20.93 3.89 -3.59
N GLN A 739 22.01 3.14 -3.34
CA GLN A 739 23.39 3.65 -3.25
C GLN A 739 24.08 3.79 -4.61
N CYS A 740 23.50 3.23 -5.68
CA CYS A 740 24.05 3.30 -7.03
C CYS A 740 23.33 4.39 -7.84
N THR A 741 24.06 5.00 -8.79
CA THR A 741 23.48 5.94 -9.76
C THR A 741 22.37 5.26 -10.58
N ALA A 742 21.31 6.01 -10.92
CA ALA A 742 20.17 5.51 -11.69
C ALA A 742 20.60 4.88 -13.03
N GLU A 743 21.56 5.50 -13.72
CA GLU A 743 22.11 5.01 -14.99
C GLU A 743 22.77 3.63 -14.83
N ARG A 744 23.63 3.47 -13.82
CA ARG A 744 24.26 2.18 -13.50
C ARG A 744 23.24 1.11 -13.15
N ASN A 745 22.19 1.47 -12.41
CA ASN A 745 21.10 0.55 -12.11
C ASN A 745 20.36 0.15 -13.38
N HIS A 746 20.07 1.08 -14.27
CA HIS A 746 19.42 0.79 -15.56
C HIS A 746 20.27 -0.15 -16.42
N GLN A 747 21.58 0.08 -16.53
CA GLN A 747 22.51 -0.82 -17.22
C GLN A 747 22.55 -2.22 -16.59
N ASP A 748 22.60 -2.31 -15.27
CA ASP A 748 22.64 -3.60 -14.59
C ASP A 748 21.34 -4.40 -14.77
N ARG A 749 20.20 -3.74 -14.93
CA ARG A 749 18.92 -4.40 -15.24
C ARG A 749 18.93 -5.08 -16.62
N LYS A 750 19.65 -4.53 -17.60
CA LYS A 750 19.80 -5.14 -18.94
C LYS A 750 20.45 -6.54 -18.90
N ASN A 751 21.13 -6.89 -17.81
CA ASN A 751 21.73 -8.22 -17.64
C ASN A 751 20.68 -9.33 -17.42
N TYR A 752 19.47 -8.98 -16.99
CA TYR A 752 18.41 -9.96 -16.72
C TYR A 752 17.06 -9.63 -17.36
N ALA A 753 16.94 -8.45 -17.97
CA ALA A 753 15.76 -7.94 -18.62
C ALA A 753 16.09 -7.54 -20.06
N ILE A 754 15.10 -7.64 -20.93
CA ILE A 754 15.22 -7.31 -22.35
C ILE A 754 14.78 -5.86 -22.54
N PRO A 755 15.64 -5.00 -23.11
CA PRO A 755 15.24 -3.66 -23.52
C PRO A 755 14.38 -3.76 -24.78
N LEU A 756 13.15 -3.28 -24.71
CA LEU A 756 12.30 -3.05 -25.86
C LEU A 756 12.14 -1.54 -26.03
N GLN A 757 12.25 -1.06 -27.26
CA GLN A 757 12.04 0.35 -27.56
C GLN A 757 10.56 0.68 -27.41
N SER A 758 10.28 1.68 -26.58
CA SER A 758 9.02 2.39 -26.55
C SER A 758 8.84 3.16 -27.85
N ARG A 759 7.61 3.61 -28.11
CA ARG A 759 7.27 4.40 -29.29
C ARG A 759 8.05 5.71 -29.38
N HIS A 760 8.40 6.28 -28.23
CA HIS A 760 9.16 7.53 -28.09
C HIS A 760 10.68 7.32 -28.17
N GLY A 761 11.13 6.10 -28.50
CA GLY A 761 12.56 5.73 -28.53
C GLY A 761 13.16 5.46 -27.14
N GLU A 762 12.38 5.61 -26.06
CA GLU A 762 12.81 5.27 -24.70
C GLU A 762 12.90 3.75 -24.51
N GLU A 763 13.97 3.28 -23.86
CA GLU A 763 14.13 1.85 -23.58
C GLU A 763 13.34 1.43 -22.34
N ILE A 764 12.31 0.59 -22.53
CA ILE A 764 11.55 -0.02 -21.44
C ILE A 764 12.02 -1.46 -21.27
N LEU A 765 12.25 -1.86 -20.02
CA LEU A 765 12.78 -3.17 -19.69
C LEU A 765 11.66 -4.17 -19.37
N TYR A 766 11.74 -5.34 -20.01
CA TYR A 766 10.80 -6.43 -19.84
C TYR A 766 11.50 -7.68 -19.32
N LEU A 767 10.86 -8.37 -18.38
CA LEU A 767 11.27 -9.69 -17.95
C LEU A 767 10.66 -10.74 -18.89
N GLN A 768 11.50 -11.53 -19.54
CA GLN A 768 11.03 -12.73 -20.24
C GLN A 768 10.78 -13.87 -19.24
N ILE A 769 9.58 -14.40 -19.31
CA ILE A 769 9.06 -15.51 -18.54
C ILE A 769 8.67 -16.60 -19.54
N GLU A 770 9.11 -17.83 -19.31
CA GLU A 770 8.74 -18.98 -20.13
C GLU A 770 7.83 -19.88 -19.30
N VAL A 771 6.62 -20.11 -19.81
CA VAL A 771 5.60 -20.93 -19.18
C VAL A 771 5.37 -22.16 -20.07
N ASN A 772 5.31 -23.33 -19.45
CA ASN A 772 4.99 -24.58 -20.14
C ASN A 772 3.53 -24.93 -19.87
N GLU A 773 2.66 -24.69 -20.85
CA GLU A 773 1.22 -24.91 -20.78
C GLU A 773 0.80 -26.20 -21.49
N MET A 774 1.43 -27.32 -21.12
CA MET A 774 1.20 -28.60 -21.80
C MET A 774 -0.25 -29.07 -21.77
N GLU A 775 -1.00 -28.75 -20.71
CA GLU A 775 -2.42 -29.12 -20.59
C GLU A 775 -3.34 -28.31 -21.51
N ASN A 776 -3.11 -27.00 -21.64
CA ASN A 776 -3.87 -26.13 -22.54
C ASN A 776 -3.63 -26.52 -24.00
N TRP A 777 -2.37 -26.82 -24.34
CA TRP A 777 -2.00 -27.28 -25.66
C TRP A 777 -2.65 -28.63 -26.02
N LYS A 778 -2.70 -29.57 -25.07
CA LYS A 778 -3.41 -30.86 -25.26
C LYS A 778 -4.92 -30.68 -25.46
N LYS A 779 -5.55 -29.76 -24.72
CA LYS A 779 -6.99 -29.45 -24.86
C LYS A 779 -7.33 -28.83 -26.21
N GLN A 780 -6.48 -27.93 -26.71
CA GLN A 780 -6.62 -27.38 -28.07
C GLN A 780 -6.45 -28.47 -29.13
N GLY A 781 -5.45 -29.35 -28.97
CA GLY A 781 -5.23 -30.47 -29.89
C GLY A 781 -6.30 -31.57 -29.87
N SER A 782 -7.09 -31.69 -28.80
CA SER A 782 -8.22 -32.63 -28.73
C SER A 782 -9.54 -32.06 -29.29
N GLY A 783 -9.64 -30.75 -29.50
CA GLY A 783 -10.81 -30.10 -30.12
C GLY A 783 -10.83 -30.18 -31.65
N ASP A 784 -9.65 -30.32 -32.28
CA ASP A 784 -9.50 -30.40 -33.74
C ASP A 784 -9.60 -31.83 -34.31
N GLN A 785 -10.00 -32.84 -33.50
CA GLN A 785 -10.13 -34.22 -33.98
C GLN A 785 -11.54 -34.61 -34.47
N ASP A 786 -12.55 -33.73 -34.35
CA ASP A 786 -13.91 -34.01 -34.82
C ASP A 786 -14.33 -33.27 -36.12
N GLU A 787 -13.51 -32.37 -36.68
CA GLU A 787 -13.74 -31.83 -38.03
C GLU A 787 -12.67 -32.34 -38.99
N GLY A 788 -12.99 -33.47 -39.62
CA GLY A 788 -12.22 -34.01 -40.74
C GLY A 788 -12.17 -33.04 -41.92
N GLY A 789 -10.97 -32.55 -42.22
CA GLY A 789 -10.66 -31.80 -43.43
C GLY A 789 -9.21 -32.02 -43.81
N THR A 790 -9.00 -32.86 -44.81
CA THR A 790 -7.73 -33.31 -45.40
C THR A 790 -6.75 -32.19 -45.75
N LEU A 791 -5.47 -32.46 -45.40
CA LEU A 791 -4.18 -32.05 -46.00
C LEU A 791 -4.14 -30.89 -47.01
#